data_AF-A0A6A4GSP7-F1
#
_entry.id   AF-A0A6A4GSP7-F1
#
_cell.length_a   1.000
_cell.length_b   1.000
_cell.length_c   1.000
_cell.angle_alpha   90.00
_cell.angle_beta   90.00
_cell.angle_gamma   90.00
#
_symmetry.space_group_name_H-M   'P 1'
#
loop_
_entity.id
_entity.type
_entity.pdbx_description
1 polymer ?
#
loop_
_entity_poly.entity_id
_entity_poly.type
_entity_poly.pdbx_seq_one_letter_code
_entity_poly.pdbx_strand_id
1 'polypeptide(L)'
;MLMRGGQGNDGIRNIEQTALGELAVQCPACPHPDINLPLDWNNLENPDSFIYFLFIAINACFCLKRKLVSSLAKDPYLQPGKAYFVDPEPYREFLLSVTDQDEMSTCTGLAALDYANTKLSKGYAITGIGMCCCARHELVGKNATAPLQKGERQFRYANIDYAIASFLQHVHFLLRLVLSYDIMCQWFKKCVEHLKNLPPNVRYYLVRSMVKFLIPKLHIYGHLRECQDEFSFNLTPGVGRTDAEGIERTWANMGPVATSTKEMGPGSHADTLEDHWGHWNWRKIVGMAELFRRRLLTAIEELANQEDSFCKFSSAQLEHIASWMEAVSKSEGGESNENPYSIPKSGLGLQDIRAQIAAEDALEAKKSHMGSIEDLIEDSELSGNSPEKPVTAAEFLMLALETEENQRQIKLDSSSIRNPTPQQTAAFTENRNHLMRKIGRIRQLQAVHCRPALQTLPLHPAVVSSQSSLEPEATPLILPSDLPITLSIEPLQKLELHLRDGQLQDALDQLRNNLLVKTRLHTYKKSNARRQGATTRTRSRMDRHERKIKLATSRYQHAWNAKLALVDGNKDNVGWHQLQQRDVRTMYDVEEAERKNKKKLKSAKRKRKSDEESGSDVDERKDEGEGFRKLSWIWMGADNTDMATDGLLHAGRSSFQLFISVSD
;
A
#
# COMPACT_ATOMS: atom_id res chain seq x y z
N MET A 1 34.36 13.06 17.12
CA MET A 1 33.72 12.27 18.21
C MET A 1 34.65 11.60 19.19
N LEU A 2 35.94 11.40 18.88
CA LEU A 2 36.89 10.69 19.77
C LEU A 2 36.84 11.14 21.25
N MET A 3 36.78 12.45 21.51
CA MET A 3 36.60 12.98 22.88
C MET A 3 35.27 12.55 23.52
N ARG A 4 34.16 12.61 22.77
CA ARG A 4 32.83 12.17 23.26
C ARG A 4 32.76 10.66 23.49
N GLY A 5 33.48 9.88 22.68
CA GLY A 5 33.63 8.44 22.83
C GLY A 5 34.64 8.02 23.90
N GLY A 6 35.21 8.96 24.65
CA GLY A 6 36.12 8.68 25.76
C GLY A 6 37.50 8.14 25.36
N GLN A 7 37.86 8.10 24.08
CA GLN A 7 39.13 7.52 23.61
C GLN A 7 40.36 8.27 24.13
N GLY A 8 40.23 9.57 24.42
CA GLY A 8 41.30 10.33 25.07
C GLY A 8 41.60 9.91 26.53
N ASN A 9 40.70 9.11 27.13
CA ASN A 9 40.86 8.56 28.48
C ASN A 9 41.25 7.07 28.45
N ASP A 10 41.38 6.44 27.28
CA ASP A 10 41.86 5.06 27.15
C ASP A 10 43.39 5.06 27.29
N GLY A 11 43.87 4.63 28.46
CA GLY A 11 45.31 4.54 28.75
C GLY A 11 45.99 3.29 28.18
N ILE A 12 45.21 2.39 27.55
CA ILE A 12 45.68 1.08 27.08
C ILE A 12 45.73 1.04 25.56
N ARG A 13 44.68 1.53 24.88
CA ARG A 13 44.58 1.54 23.42
C ARG A 13 44.84 2.93 22.84
N ASN A 14 45.45 2.96 21.66
CA ASN A 14 45.64 4.20 20.90
C ASN A 14 44.40 4.51 20.02
N ILE A 15 44.36 5.72 19.45
CA ILE A 15 43.26 6.17 18.55
C ILE A 15 43.16 5.32 17.28
N GLU A 16 44.26 4.73 16.83
CA GLU A 16 44.29 3.85 15.64
C GLU A 16 43.61 2.50 15.91
N GLN A 17 43.62 2.05 17.17
CA GLN A 17 42.98 0.81 17.65
C GLN A 17 41.48 0.95 17.95
N THR A 18 40.89 2.14 17.76
CA THR A 18 39.43 2.30 17.85
C THR A 18 38.73 1.45 16.78
N ALA A 19 37.88 0.53 17.23
CA ALA A 19 37.19 -0.42 16.36
C ALA A 19 36.08 0.24 15.52
N LEU A 20 35.65 -0.46 14.46
CA LEU A 20 34.54 -0.03 13.62
C LEU A 20 33.27 0.16 14.47
N GLY A 21 32.60 1.29 14.28
CA GLY A 21 31.37 1.62 15.00
C GLY A 21 31.52 1.85 16.50
N GLU A 22 32.72 1.80 17.08
CA GLU A 22 32.97 1.93 18.52
C GLU A 22 32.49 3.28 19.09
N LEU A 23 32.57 4.34 18.30
CA LEU A 23 32.20 5.70 18.72
C LEU A 23 30.70 5.97 18.62
N ALA A 24 29.90 5.06 18.06
CA ALA A 24 28.47 5.23 17.92
C ALA A 24 27.74 4.96 19.24
N VAL A 25 26.79 5.84 19.56
CA VAL A 25 25.98 5.75 20.77
C VAL A 25 24.95 4.63 20.60
N GLN A 26 25.17 3.52 21.30
CA GLN A 26 24.33 2.32 21.27
C GLN A 26 23.01 2.51 22.02
N CYS A 27 21.94 1.88 21.52
CA CYS A 27 20.63 1.91 22.18
C CYS A 27 20.61 0.99 23.41
N PRO A 28 20.53 1.50 24.65
CA PRO A 28 20.59 0.67 25.85
C PRO A 28 19.35 -0.22 26.04
N ALA A 29 18.24 0.11 25.38
CA ALA A 29 16.98 -0.64 25.46
C ALA A 29 16.79 -1.67 24.34
N CYS A 30 17.72 -1.76 23.37
CA CYS A 30 17.73 -2.88 22.44
C CYS A 30 18.28 -4.14 23.13
N PRO A 31 17.92 -5.34 22.68
CA PRO A 31 18.46 -6.58 23.21
C PRO A 31 19.98 -6.67 22.95
N HIS A 32 20.75 -6.85 24.02
CA HIS A 32 22.20 -7.04 24.01
C HIS A 32 22.53 -8.25 24.91
N PRO A 33 22.86 -9.41 24.32
CA PRO A 33 23.36 -10.55 25.07
C PRO A 33 24.50 -10.14 26.01
N ASP A 34 24.54 -10.75 27.18
CA ASP A 34 25.52 -10.50 28.25
C ASP A 34 25.46 -9.09 28.90
N ILE A 35 24.57 -8.21 28.45
CA ILE A 35 24.41 -6.86 29.02
C ILE A 35 23.04 -6.70 29.68
N ASN A 36 21.95 -6.94 28.93
CA ASN A 36 20.59 -6.65 29.40
C ASN A 36 19.58 -7.77 29.10
N LEU A 37 20.07 -8.96 28.75
CA LEU A 37 19.27 -10.16 28.54
C LEU A 37 19.56 -11.21 29.62
N PRO A 38 18.56 -12.01 30.06
CA PRO A 38 18.78 -13.11 30.98
C PRO A 38 19.55 -14.26 30.31
N LEU A 39 20.23 -15.14 31.04
CA LEU A 39 21.11 -16.17 30.46
C LEU A 39 20.40 -17.15 29.51
N ASP A 40 19.12 -17.40 29.72
CA ASP A 40 18.26 -18.31 28.95
C ASP A 40 17.44 -17.61 27.86
N TRP A 41 17.82 -16.38 27.48
CA TRP A 41 17.12 -15.57 26.47
C TRP A 41 16.96 -16.26 25.11
N ASN A 42 17.85 -17.18 24.77
CA ASN A 42 17.88 -17.90 23.50
C ASN A 42 17.07 -19.21 23.50
N ASN A 43 16.35 -19.51 24.59
CA ASN A 43 15.49 -20.68 24.67
C ASN A 43 14.36 -20.59 23.64
N LEU A 44 14.31 -21.54 22.71
CA LEU A 44 13.32 -21.61 21.64
C LEU A 44 11.93 -22.02 22.12
N GLU A 45 11.85 -22.66 23.29
CA GLU A 45 10.59 -23.10 23.90
C GLU A 45 9.90 -21.99 24.70
N ASN A 46 10.59 -20.85 24.91
CA ASN A 46 10.03 -19.73 25.63
C ASN A 46 8.95 -19.01 24.78
N PRO A 47 7.66 -19.04 25.18
CA PRO A 47 6.59 -18.36 24.45
C PRO A 47 6.79 -16.85 24.41
N ASP A 48 7.51 -16.28 25.39
CA ASP A 48 7.78 -14.86 25.51
C ASP A 48 9.07 -14.42 24.82
N SER A 49 9.75 -15.30 24.06
CA SER A 49 10.99 -14.99 23.35
C SER A 49 10.89 -13.75 22.43
N PHE A 50 9.68 -13.35 22.02
CA PHE A 50 9.39 -12.15 21.25
C PHE A 50 9.82 -10.83 21.93
N ILE A 51 9.94 -10.80 23.26
CA ILE A 51 10.41 -9.61 23.98
C ILE A 51 11.88 -9.29 23.68
N TYR A 52 12.66 -10.28 23.27
CA TYR A 52 14.09 -10.15 22.94
C TYR A 52 14.37 -9.89 21.46
N PHE A 53 13.33 -9.73 20.62
CA PHE A 53 13.54 -9.48 19.18
C PHE A 53 14.15 -8.10 18.95
N LEU A 54 15.11 -8.01 18.04
CA LEU A 54 15.69 -6.75 17.61
C LEU A 54 14.91 -6.18 16.41
N PHE A 55 14.41 -4.95 16.56
CA PHE A 55 13.63 -4.26 15.53
C PHE A 55 14.48 -3.24 14.79
N ILE A 56 14.65 -3.43 13.48
CA ILE A 56 15.47 -2.60 12.61
C ILE A 56 14.57 -1.98 11.54
N ALA A 57 14.58 -0.65 11.45
CA ALA A 57 13.94 0.09 10.38
C ALA A 57 14.99 0.54 9.36
N ILE A 58 14.68 0.35 8.08
CA ILE A 58 15.55 0.65 6.93
C ILE A 58 14.83 1.67 6.07
N ASN A 59 15.53 2.73 5.66
CA ASN A 59 15.02 3.67 4.68
C ASN A 59 16.16 4.46 4.02
N ALA A 60 15.86 5.09 2.87
CA ALA A 60 16.74 5.99 2.15
C ALA A 60 16.17 7.41 2.09
N CYS A 61 17.01 8.41 2.38
CA CYS A 61 16.69 9.82 2.26
C CYS A 61 17.38 10.45 1.05
N PHE A 62 16.61 10.86 0.04
CA PHE A 62 17.12 11.54 -1.16
C PHE A 62 17.25 13.07 -1.01
N CYS A 63 16.95 13.60 0.17
CA CYS A 63 17.16 15.02 0.47
C CYS A 63 18.60 15.32 0.90
N LEU A 64 19.29 14.35 1.52
CA LEU A 64 20.68 14.46 1.98
C LEU A 64 21.65 14.22 0.81
N LYS A 65 21.68 15.15 -0.14
CA LYS A 65 22.55 15.11 -1.32
C LYS A 65 23.88 15.81 -1.04
N ARG A 66 24.94 15.42 -1.75
CA ARG A 66 26.22 16.12 -1.77
C ARG A 66 26.65 16.40 -3.20
N LYS A 67 27.00 17.66 -3.50
CA LYS A 67 27.53 18.03 -4.82
C LYS A 67 28.96 17.54 -5.01
N LEU A 68 29.36 17.38 -6.27
CA LEU A 68 30.73 17.05 -6.64
C LEU A 68 31.60 18.31 -6.66
N VAL A 69 31.94 18.83 -5.46
CA VAL A 69 32.69 20.11 -5.30
C VAL A 69 34.11 19.95 -4.72
N SER A 70 34.44 18.81 -4.13
CA SER A 70 35.75 18.52 -3.51
C SER A 70 36.12 17.03 -3.63
N SER A 71 37.34 16.67 -3.22
CA SER A 71 37.89 15.31 -3.23
C SER A 71 38.38 14.87 -1.85
N LEU A 72 38.54 13.56 -1.66
CA LEU A 72 39.04 12.97 -0.40
C LEU A 72 40.44 13.46 -0.02
N ALA A 73 41.29 13.76 -1.01
CA ALA A 73 42.62 14.30 -0.75
C ALA A 73 42.59 15.71 -0.15
N LYS A 74 41.57 16.51 -0.48
CA LYS A 74 41.42 17.89 0.04
C LYS A 74 40.62 17.96 1.33
N ASP A 75 39.69 17.03 1.52
CA ASP A 75 38.78 16.98 2.67
C ASP A 75 38.59 15.51 3.08
N PRO A 76 39.58 14.92 3.77
CA PRO A 76 39.54 13.52 4.20
C PRO A 76 38.57 13.31 5.37
N TYR A 77 38.12 12.08 5.55
CA TYR A 77 37.33 11.69 6.73
C TYR A 77 38.16 11.78 8.00
N LEU A 78 37.60 12.35 9.08
CA LEU A 78 38.31 12.39 10.36
C LEU A 78 38.32 11.03 11.09
N GLN A 79 37.29 10.21 10.87
CA GLN A 79 37.07 8.96 11.61
C GLN A 79 36.36 7.90 10.75
N PRO A 80 36.97 7.45 9.63
CA PRO A 80 36.33 6.55 8.67
C PRO A 80 35.87 5.26 9.35
N GLY A 81 34.58 4.92 9.21
CA GLY A 81 34.01 3.69 9.75
C GLY A 81 33.96 3.59 11.29
N LYS A 82 34.36 4.61 12.05
CA LYS A 82 34.43 4.50 13.53
C LYS A 82 33.11 4.79 14.25
N ALA A 83 32.07 5.29 13.56
CA ALA A 83 30.77 5.63 14.16
C ALA A 83 29.56 5.12 13.36
N TYR A 84 28.84 6.00 12.67
CA TYR A 84 27.54 5.68 12.05
C TYR A 84 27.68 5.31 10.58
N PHE A 85 28.58 5.96 9.84
CA PHE A 85 28.86 5.59 8.46
C PHE A 85 29.63 4.28 8.38
N VAL A 86 29.36 3.52 7.34
CA VAL A 86 30.22 2.41 6.91
C VAL A 86 31.62 2.92 6.58
N ASP A 87 32.61 2.02 6.65
CA ASP A 87 33.97 2.34 6.23
C ASP A 87 33.98 2.72 4.73
N PRO A 88 34.36 3.96 4.38
CA PRO A 88 34.25 4.47 3.02
C PRO A 88 35.12 3.75 2.00
N GLU A 89 36.27 3.20 2.40
CA GLU A 89 37.22 2.60 1.46
C GLU A 89 36.77 1.21 0.97
N PRO A 90 36.52 0.22 1.86
CA PRO A 90 35.99 -1.08 1.45
C PRO A 90 34.59 -0.96 0.81
N TYR A 91 33.79 0.02 1.23
CA TYR A 91 32.50 0.30 0.61
C TYR A 91 32.66 0.76 -0.84
N ARG A 92 33.60 1.67 -1.12
CA ARG A 92 33.86 2.15 -2.48
C ARG A 92 34.36 1.03 -3.38
N GLU A 93 35.24 0.17 -2.89
CA GLU A 93 35.73 -1.00 -3.64
C GLU A 93 34.60 -1.97 -4.00
N PHE A 94 33.71 -2.24 -3.05
CA PHE A 94 32.51 -3.04 -3.31
C PHE A 94 31.67 -2.42 -4.43
N LEU A 95 31.39 -1.12 -4.36
CA LEU A 95 30.56 -0.45 -5.38
C LEU A 95 31.16 -0.48 -6.79
N LEU A 96 32.49 -0.56 -6.91
CA LEU A 96 33.16 -0.73 -8.21
C LEU A 96 32.96 -2.14 -8.80
N SER A 97 32.66 -3.13 -7.96
CA SER A 97 32.44 -4.52 -8.39
C SER A 97 31.00 -4.83 -8.81
N VAL A 98 30.04 -3.96 -8.49
CA VAL A 98 28.62 -4.18 -8.75
C VAL A 98 28.27 -3.76 -10.19
N THR A 99 27.73 -4.70 -10.97
CA THR A 99 27.24 -4.48 -12.35
C THR A 99 25.77 -4.12 -12.40
N ASP A 100 25.28 -3.73 -13.58
CA ASP A 100 23.89 -3.32 -13.77
C ASP A 100 22.83 -4.42 -13.43
N GLN A 101 21.75 -4.08 -12.72
CA GLN A 101 20.63 -4.92 -12.21
C GLN A 101 19.28 -4.23 -12.52
N ASP A 102 18.61 -4.65 -13.59
CA ASP A 102 17.26 -4.18 -13.88
C ASP A 102 16.23 -4.92 -13.02
N GLU A 103 15.72 -4.26 -11.98
CA GLU A 103 14.53 -4.74 -11.26
C GLU A 103 13.37 -3.76 -11.38
N MET A 104 12.28 -4.24 -11.96
CA MET A 104 11.03 -3.51 -12.07
C MET A 104 10.25 -3.58 -10.76
N SER A 105 9.79 -2.43 -10.27
CA SER A 105 8.86 -2.36 -9.15
C SER A 105 7.56 -3.08 -9.50
N THR A 106 7.25 -4.16 -8.78
CA THR A 106 6.02 -4.93 -8.96
C THR A 106 4.80 -4.26 -8.30
N CYS A 107 5.02 -3.31 -7.39
CA CYS A 107 3.97 -2.54 -6.73
C CYS A 107 3.75 -1.19 -7.44
N THR A 108 2.58 -1.00 -8.03
CA THR A 108 2.20 0.16 -8.89
C THR A 108 2.37 1.53 -8.21
N GLY A 109 2.23 1.61 -6.89
CA GLY A 109 2.40 2.86 -6.12
C GLY A 109 3.85 3.34 -5.98
N LEU A 110 4.82 2.41 -5.92
CA LEU A 110 6.25 2.71 -5.75
C LEU A 110 6.94 3.06 -7.07
N ALA A 111 6.46 2.49 -8.18
CA ALA A 111 6.95 2.76 -9.54
C ALA A 111 6.99 4.27 -9.88
N ALA A 112 5.98 5.02 -9.40
CA ALA A 112 5.86 6.45 -9.64
C ALA A 112 6.87 7.29 -8.82
N LEU A 113 7.20 6.86 -7.60
CA LEU A 113 8.24 7.48 -6.77
C LEU A 113 9.63 7.20 -7.33
N ASP A 114 9.85 5.98 -7.81
CA ASP A 114 11.11 5.57 -8.44
C ASP A 114 11.41 6.38 -9.70
N TYR A 115 10.40 6.66 -10.54
CA TYR A 115 10.56 7.50 -11.73
C TYR A 115 10.82 8.99 -11.40
N ALA A 116 10.31 9.48 -10.28
CA ALA A 116 10.54 10.87 -9.85
C ALA A 116 11.95 11.08 -9.29
N ASN A 117 12.53 10.06 -8.63
CA ASN A 117 13.84 10.15 -7.99
C ASN A 117 15.04 9.98 -8.94
N THR A 118 14.84 9.49 -10.17
CA THR A 118 15.90 9.27 -11.17
C THR A 118 16.27 10.50 -12.01
N LYS A 119 15.44 11.55 -12.06
CA LYS A 119 15.59 12.63 -13.05
C LYS A 119 16.72 13.66 -12.81
N LEU A 120 17.46 13.63 -11.68
CA LEU A 120 18.39 14.72 -11.31
C LEU A 120 19.66 14.24 -10.59
N SER A 121 20.52 13.47 -11.26
CA SER A 121 21.81 12.99 -10.72
C SER A 121 23.04 13.80 -11.17
N LYS A 122 22.96 14.57 -12.26
CA LYS A 122 24.12 15.30 -12.81
C LYS A 122 24.60 16.39 -11.85
N GLY A 123 25.89 16.36 -11.49
CA GLY A 123 26.54 17.31 -10.57
C GLY A 123 26.53 16.91 -9.09
N TYR A 124 25.96 15.75 -8.75
CA TYR A 124 26.00 15.19 -7.40
C TYR A 124 26.99 14.03 -7.29
N ALA A 125 27.77 14.02 -6.22
CA ALA A 125 28.60 12.87 -5.84
C ALA A 125 27.83 11.89 -4.94
N ILE A 126 26.84 12.39 -4.19
CA ILE A 126 25.91 11.61 -3.37
C ILE A 126 24.49 12.10 -3.69
N THR A 127 23.60 11.19 -4.09
CA THR A 127 22.19 11.48 -4.42
C THR A 127 21.22 11.27 -3.26
N GLY A 128 21.69 10.64 -2.18
CA GLY A 128 20.94 10.41 -0.95
C GLY A 128 21.74 9.55 0.03
N ILE A 129 21.11 9.18 1.14
CA ILE A 129 21.73 8.35 2.19
C ILE A 129 20.77 7.23 2.57
N GLY A 130 21.23 5.99 2.56
CA GLY A 130 20.56 4.84 3.16
C GLY A 130 20.95 4.71 4.64
N MET A 131 20.01 4.33 5.50
CA MET A 131 20.24 4.18 6.93
C MET A 131 19.41 3.03 7.52
N CYS A 132 20.00 2.36 8.50
CA CYS A 132 19.29 1.49 9.43
C CYS A 132 19.27 2.10 10.84
N CYS A 133 18.14 2.00 11.52
CA CYS A 133 17.99 2.45 12.90
C CYS A 133 17.11 1.50 13.71
N CYS A 134 17.16 1.61 15.03
CA CYS A 134 16.23 0.90 15.91
C CYS A 134 14.80 1.38 15.65
N ALA A 135 13.90 0.48 15.24
CA ALA A 135 12.53 0.87 14.89
C ALA A 135 11.71 1.33 16.12
N ARG A 136 12.01 0.83 17.32
CA ARG A 136 11.27 1.13 18.57
C ARG A 136 11.73 2.39 19.27
N HIS A 137 13.04 2.62 19.28
CA HIS A 137 13.70 3.69 20.03
C HIS A 137 14.25 4.79 19.14
N GLU A 138 14.32 4.58 17.83
CA GLU A 138 14.72 5.56 16.81
C GLU A 138 16.20 5.98 16.90
N LEU A 139 17.07 5.11 17.43
CA LEU A 139 18.52 5.35 17.45
C LEU A 139 19.18 4.79 16.18
N VAL A 140 20.05 5.58 15.55
CA VAL A 140 20.85 5.18 14.39
C VAL A 140 21.84 4.09 14.79
N GLY A 141 21.97 3.05 13.98
CA GLY A 141 22.86 1.91 14.25
C GLY A 141 24.35 2.21 13.99
N LYS A 142 25.22 1.34 14.52
CA LYS A 142 26.67 1.37 14.28
C LYS A 142 26.95 0.95 12.84
N ASN A 143 27.76 1.71 12.11
CA ASN A 143 28.03 1.49 10.68
C ASN A 143 26.77 1.21 9.83
N ALA A 144 25.65 1.81 10.21
CA ALA A 144 24.35 1.52 9.63
C ALA A 144 23.95 2.52 8.54
N THR A 145 24.81 3.47 8.19
CA THR A 145 24.54 4.48 7.15
C THR A 145 25.50 4.36 5.98
N ALA A 146 24.96 4.48 4.78
CA ALA A 146 25.74 4.40 3.54
C ALA A 146 25.30 5.49 2.55
N PRO A 147 26.25 6.24 1.96
CA PRO A 147 25.93 7.21 0.93
C PRO A 147 25.51 6.52 -0.37
N LEU A 148 24.56 7.11 -1.09
CA LEU A 148 24.02 6.64 -2.36
C LEU A 148 24.59 7.46 -3.53
N GLN A 149 25.05 6.83 -4.61
CA GLN A 149 25.93 7.46 -5.61
C GLN A 149 25.17 7.94 -6.85
N LYS A 150 24.11 7.24 -7.30
CA LYS A 150 23.27 7.65 -8.44
C LYS A 150 21.82 7.19 -8.29
N GLY A 151 20.91 7.91 -8.93
CA GLY A 151 19.53 7.51 -9.18
C GLY A 151 19.42 6.75 -10.49
N GLU A 152 19.96 5.54 -10.53
CA GLU A 152 19.58 4.47 -11.47
C GLU A 152 19.24 3.26 -10.60
N ARG A 153 18.31 2.42 -11.05
CA ARG A 153 17.36 1.57 -10.26
C ARG A 153 17.98 0.50 -9.35
N GLN A 154 19.27 0.56 -9.08
CA GLN A 154 20.10 -0.60 -9.31
C GLN A 154 21.26 -0.72 -8.31
N PHE A 155 21.93 0.40 -8.00
CA PHE A 155 22.81 0.51 -6.82
C PHE A 155 22.05 0.58 -5.50
N ARG A 156 20.72 0.75 -5.55
CA ARG A 156 19.92 0.96 -4.35
C ARG A 156 19.95 -0.24 -3.41
N TYR A 157 19.86 -1.46 -3.96
CA TYR A 157 19.95 -2.67 -3.15
C TYR A 157 21.36 -2.89 -2.63
N ALA A 158 22.38 -2.81 -3.49
CA ALA A 158 23.78 -2.95 -3.07
C ALA A 158 24.16 -2.02 -1.90
N ASN A 159 23.77 -0.74 -1.95
CA ASN A 159 24.05 0.22 -0.88
C ASN A 159 23.35 -0.15 0.44
N ILE A 160 22.09 -0.58 0.36
CA ILE A 160 21.30 -0.95 1.53
C ILE A 160 21.74 -2.31 2.09
N ASP A 161 22.08 -3.26 1.23
CA ASP A 161 22.62 -4.58 1.58
C ASP A 161 23.92 -4.40 2.36
N TYR A 162 24.83 -3.55 1.88
CA TYR A 162 26.08 -3.25 2.58
C TYR A 162 25.83 -2.58 3.93
N ALA A 163 24.94 -1.58 4.00
CA ALA A 163 24.62 -0.89 5.24
C ALA A 163 23.98 -1.81 6.29
N ILE A 164 23.06 -2.68 5.87
CA ILE A 164 22.44 -3.68 6.75
C ILE A 164 23.48 -4.69 7.21
N ALA A 165 24.28 -5.25 6.30
CA ALA A 165 25.27 -6.25 6.66
C ALA A 165 26.32 -5.70 7.62
N SER A 166 26.81 -4.49 7.36
CA SER A 166 27.76 -3.80 8.25
C SER A 166 27.15 -3.53 9.62
N PHE A 167 25.86 -3.18 9.70
CA PHE A 167 25.18 -3.04 10.98
C PHE A 167 25.00 -4.39 11.71
N LEU A 168 24.63 -5.45 10.99
CA LEU A 168 24.41 -6.78 11.56
C LEU A 168 25.67 -7.43 12.11
N GLN A 169 26.87 -7.03 11.67
CA GLN A 169 28.13 -7.45 12.30
C GLN A 169 28.25 -7.02 13.76
N HIS A 170 27.54 -5.96 14.15
CA HIS A 170 27.47 -5.47 15.54
C HIS A 170 26.35 -6.10 16.36
N VAL A 171 25.58 -7.02 15.75
CA VAL A 171 24.43 -7.68 16.35
C VAL A 171 24.77 -9.14 16.59
N HIS A 172 24.41 -9.67 17.75
CA HIS A 172 24.64 -11.08 18.06
C HIS A 172 23.83 -11.98 17.12
N PHE A 173 24.49 -12.95 16.47
CA PHE A 173 23.93 -13.79 15.41
C PHE A 173 22.73 -14.65 15.85
N LEU A 174 22.61 -14.96 17.15
CA LEU A 174 21.46 -15.70 17.70
C LEU A 174 20.21 -14.82 17.96
N LEU A 175 20.29 -13.49 17.81
CA LEU A 175 19.12 -12.64 17.98
C LEU A 175 18.14 -12.80 16.83
N ARG A 176 16.86 -12.97 17.15
CA ARG A 176 15.79 -12.89 16.16
C ARG A 176 15.56 -11.45 15.75
N LEU A 177 15.37 -11.24 14.45
CA LEU A 177 15.31 -9.92 13.84
C LEU A 177 13.92 -9.62 13.29
N VAL A 178 13.50 -8.37 13.42
CA VAL A 178 12.36 -7.82 12.70
C VAL A 178 12.88 -6.69 11.83
N LEU A 179 12.95 -6.94 10.53
CA LEU A 179 13.40 -5.97 9.53
C LEU A 179 12.18 -5.27 8.93
N SER A 180 12.22 -3.94 8.92
CA SER A 180 11.16 -3.11 8.37
C SER A 180 11.69 -2.23 7.26
N TYR A 181 11.08 -2.28 6.08
CA TYR A 181 11.46 -1.46 4.93
C TYR A 181 10.26 -1.15 4.04
N ASP A 182 10.18 0.06 3.51
CA ASP A 182 9.13 0.48 2.57
C ASP A 182 8.98 -0.47 1.39
N ILE A 183 10.10 -0.95 0.83
CA ILE A 183 10.09 -1.86 -0.31
C ILE A 183 10.38 -3.30 0.09
N MET A 184 10.00 -3.69 1.32
CA MET A 184 10.33 -5.02 1.85
C MET A 184 9.84 -6.15 0.95
N CYS A 185 8.62 -6.05 0.40
CA CYS A 185 8.05 -7.03 -0.54
C CYS A 185 8.84 -7.23 -1.84
N GLN A 186 9.79 -6.35 -2.15
CA GLN A 186 10.70 -6.49 -3.29
C GLN A 186 12.07 -6.97 -2.80
N TRP A 187 12.61 -6.29 -1.79
CA TRP A 187 13.93 -6.56 -1.25
C TRP A 187 14.08 -7.96 -0.64
N PHE A 188 13.06 -8.47 0.06
CA PHE A 188 13.13 -9.77 0.75
C PHE A 188 13.36 -10.95 -0.20
N LYS A 189 13.01 -10.83 -1.48
CA LYS A 189 13.07 -11.93 -2.45
C LYS A 189 14.49 -12.42 -2.68
N LYS A 190 15.45 -11.49 -2.76
CA LYS A 190 16.87 -11.79 -3.03
C LYS A 190 17.81 -11.40 -1.89
N CYS A 191 17.29 -10.86 -0.78
CA CYS A 191 18.12 -10.37 0.32
C CYS A 191 19.14 -11.42 0.84
N VAL A 192 18.72 -12.68 1.02
CA VAL A 192 19.61 -13.74 1.54
C VAL A 192 20.77 -14.01 0.57
N GLU A 193 20.48 -14.04 -0.73
CA GLU A 193 21.49 -14.24 -1.78
C GLU A 193 22.44 -13.04 -1.85
N HIS A 194 21.90 -11.82 -1.83
CA HIS A 194 22.70 -10.61 -1.87
C HIS A 194 23.67 -10.52 -0.69
N LEU A 195 23.19 -10.74 0.53
CA LEU A 195 24.02 -10.67 1.75
C LEU A 195 25.10 -11.74 1.79
N LYS A 196 24.84 -12.93 1.22
CA LYS A 196 25.82 -14.01 1.08
C LYS A 196 26.92 -13.67 0.07
N ASN A 197 26.58 -12.96 -1.00
CA ASN A 197 27.48 -12.59 -2.08
C ASN A 197 28.29 -11.31 -1.79
N LEU A 198 28.07 -10.67 -0.64
CA LEU A 198 28.85 -9.52 -0.22
C LEU A 198 30.35 -9.85 -0.03
N PRO A 199 31.22 -8.83 -0.08
CA PRO A 199 32.65 -8.96 0.19
C PRO A 199 32.95 -9.63 1.54
N PRO A 200 34.04 -10.39 1.68
CA PRO A 200 34.34 -11.16 2.89
C PRO A 200 34.33 -10.34 4.18
N ASN A 201 34.73 -9.07 4.13
CA ASN A 201 34.79 -8.18 5.29
C ASN A 201 33.41 -7.74 5.81
N VAL A 202 32.34 -7.85 5.00
CA VAL A 202 30.95 -7.50 5.38
C VAL A 202 29.94 -8.61 5.08
N ARG A 203 30.40 -9.79 4.66
CA ARG A 203 29.53 -10.92 4.31
C ARG A 203 28.70 -11.36 5.51
N TYR A 204 27.41 -11.57 5.29
CA TYR A 204 26.50 -11.98 6.35
C TYR A 204 25.61 -13.14 5.89
N TYR A 205 25.55 -14.20 6.70
CA TYR A 205 24.69 -15.36 6.45
C TYR A 205 23.39 -15.22 7.24
N LEU A 206 22.36 -14.72 6.57
CA LEU A 206 21.06 -14.51 7.19
C LEU A 206 20.24 -15.80 7.23
N VAL A 207 19.90 -16.27 8.44
CA VAL A 207 19.00 -17.42 8.62
C VAL A 207 17.56 -16.95 8.52
N ARG A 208 16.87 -17.30 7.42
CA ARG A 208 15.53 -16.79 7.11
C ARG A 208 14.50 -17.04 8.22
N SER A 209 14.53 -18.18 8.89
CA SER A 209 13.60 -18.53 9.97
C SER A 209 13.76 -17.65 11.22
N MET A 210 14.89 -16.94 11.37
CA MET A 210 15.14 -16.04 12.50
C MET A 210 14.74 -14.59 12.20
N VAL A 211 14.20 -14.32 10.99
CA VAL A 211 13.94 -12.96 10.52
C VAL A 211 12.49 -12.80 10.09
N LYS A 212 11.83 -11.78 10.64
CA LYS A 212 10.53 -11.31 10.15
C LYS A 212 10.74 -10.10 9.25
N PHE A 213 10.21 -10.17 8.03
CA PHE A 213 10.27 -9.10 7.05
C PHE A 213 8.93 -8.38 7.05
N LEU A 214 8.91 -7.07 7.28
CA LEU A 214 7.68 -6.28 7.41
C LEU A 214 7.78 -4.95 6.68
N ILE A 215 6.63 -4.33 6.40
CA ILE A 215 6.53 -2.98 5.83
C ILE A 215 5.97 -2.05 6.92
N PRO A 216 6.55 -0.84 7.12
CA PRO A 216 6.04 0.14 8.07
C PRO A 216 4.53 0.40 7.91
N LYS A 217 3.82 0.60 9.03
CA LYS A 217 2.35 0.62 9.06
C LYS A 217 1.72 1.67 8.14
N LEU A 218 2.34 2.82 7.93
CA LEU A 218 1.84 3.86 7.03
C LEU A 218 2.08 3.50 5.57
N HIS A 219 3.24 2.89 5.29
CA HIS A 219 3.71 2.59 3.93
C HIS A 219 3.00 1.39 3.34
N ILE A 220 2.66 0.37 4.14
CA ILE A 220 2.04 -0.88 3.68
C ILE A 220 0.75 -0.67 2.88
N TYR A 221 -0.01 0.39 3.17
CA TYR A 221 -1.24 0.72 2.44
C TYR A 221 -1.02 1.21 1.01
N GLY A 222 0.21 1.58 0.65
CA GLY A 222 0.62 1.88 -0.71
C GLY A 222 0.92 0.63 -1.56
N HIS A 223 0.94 -0.55 -0.94
CA HIS A 223 1.22 -1.83 -1.59
C HIS A 223 -0.06 -2.57 -2.00
N LEU A 224 0.14 -3.61 -2.83
CA LEU A 224 -0.90 -4.56 -3.19
C LEU A 224 -1.49 -5.23 -1.94
N ARG A 225 -2.72 -5.73 -2.05
CA ARG A 225 -3.42 -6.37 -0.93
C ARG A 225 -2.66 -7.58 -0.40
N GLU A 226 -2.10 -8.40 -1.29
CA GLU A 226 -1.25 -9.53 -0.91
C GLU A 226 -0.07 -9.10 -0.02
N CYS A 227 0.56 -7.96 -0.30
CA CYS A 227 1.62 -7.42 0.55
C CYS A 227 1.09 -6.92 1.91
N GLN A 228 -0.14 -6.44 1.98
CA GLN A 228 -0.78 -6.02 3.23
C GLN A 228 -1.11 -7.22 4.12
N ASP A 229 -1.34 -8.39 3.53
CA ASP A 229 -1.66 -9.60 4.27
C ASP A 229 -0.37 -10.29 4.77
N GLU A 230 0.70 -10.30 3.96
CA GLU A 230 1.98 -10.96 4.29
C GLU A 230 2.93 -10.11 5.16
N PHE A 231 3.09 -8.81 4.86
CA PHE A 231 4.14 -7.97 5.49
C PHE A 231 3.62 -7.04 6.60
N SER A 232 2.42 -7.30 7.14
CA SER A 232 1.77 -6.43 8.11
C SER A 232 2.21 -6.67 9.54
N PHE A 233 2.69 -5.60 10.19
CA PHE A 233 2.92 -5.57 11.63
C PHE A 233 1.69 -5.93 12.46
N ASN A 234 0.47 -5.67 11.99
CA ASN A 234 -0.73 -5.97 12.79
C ASN A 234 -1.09 -7.46 12.77
N LEU A 235 -0.61 -8.20 11.76
CA LEU A 235 -0.91 -9.62 11.57
C LEU A 235 0.28 -10.51 11.94
N THR A 236 1.38 -9.92 12.42
CA THR A 236 2.61 -10.65 12.73
C THR A 236 2.75 -10.90 14.23
N PRO A 237 2.85 -12.15 14.69
CA PRO A 237 3.04 -12.45 16.11
C PRO A 237 4.33 -11.86 16.69
N GLY A 238 4.29 -11.45 17.96
CA GLY A 238 5.47 -11.01 18.71
C GLY A 238 6.01 -9.60 18.40
N VAL A 239 5.39 -8.85 17.47
CA VAL A 239 5.85 -7.49 17.14
C VAL A 239 5.19 -6.39 17.96
N GLY A 240 4.11 -6.72 18.66
CA GLY A 240 3.33 -5.80 19.49
C GLY A 240 2.81 -4.58 18.72
N ARG A 241 2.71 -3.43 19.40
CA ARG A 241 2.21 -2.18 18.81
C ARG A 241 3.26 -1.37 18.04
N THR A 242 4.35 -2.00 17.59
CA THR A 242 5.41 -1.33 16.83
C THR A 242 4.88 -0.79 15.50
N ASP A 243 5.19 0.47 15.15
CA ASP A 243 4.80 1.08 13.86
C ASP A 243 5.90 1.02 12.78
N ALA A 244 7.16 0.96 13.23
CA ALA A 244 8.38 1.07 12.44
C ALA A 244 8.49 2.35 11.57
N GLU A 245 7.71 3.38 11.89
CA GLU A 245 7.72 4.71 11.24
C GLU A 245 8.80 5.65 11.84
N GLY A 246 9.54 5.15 12.83
CA GLY A 246 10.53 5.93 13.58
C GLY A 246 11.63 6.53 12.71
N ILE A 247 12.02 5.85 11.64
CA ILE A 247 13.07 6.32 10.73
C ILE A 247 12.69 7.61 9.99
N GLU A 248 11.40 7.79 9.65
CA GLU A 248 10.89 9.04 9.07
C GLU A 248 11.02 10.23 10.04
N ARG A 249 10.86 9.98 11.34
CA ARG A 249 11.04 11.00 12.38
C ARG A 249 12.51 11.40 12.50
N THR A 250 13.43 10.44 12.38
CA THR A 250 14.86 10.71 12.28
C THR A 250 15.18 11.55 11.03
N TRP A 251 14.60 11.23 9.87
CA TRP A 251 14.79 12.04 8.66
C TRP A 251 14.22 13.45 8.77
N ALA A 252 13.05 13.61 9.38
CA ALA A 252 12.46 14.92 9.63
C ALA A 252 13.38 15.80 10.50
N ASN A 253 14.09 15.20 11.46
CA ASN A 253 15.09 15.90 12.26
C ASN A 253 16.33 16.31 11.45
N MET A 254 16.76 15.48 10.49
CA MET A 254 17.91 15.77 9.62
C MET A 254 17.60 16.75 8.47
N GLY A 255 16.32 16.98 8.17
CA GLY A 255 15.87 17.85 7.07
C GLY A 255 16.54 19.24 7.03
N PRO A 256 16.64 19.99 8.14
CA PRO A 256 17.32 21.29 8.19
C PRO A 256 18.82 21.25 7.86
N VAL A 257 19.48 20.11 8.09
CA VAL A 257 20.93 19.91 7.86
C VAL A 257 21.22 19.68 6.37
N ALA A 258 20.23 19.19 5.62
CA ALA A 258 20.38 18.78 4.23
C ALA A 258 20.90 19.89 3.31
N THR A 259 20.49 21.15 3.53
CA THR A 259 20.94 22.27 2.71
C THR A 259 22.37 22.70 3.03
N SER A 260 22.77 22.67 4.31
CA SER A 260 24.11 23.10 4.73
C SER A 260 25.18 22.06 4.36
N THR A 261 24.87 20.77 4.44
CA THR A 261 25.85 19.72 4.08
C THR A 261 26.02 19.56 2.57
N LYS A 262 25.05 20.02 1.78
CA LYS A 262 25.03 19.81 0.32
C LYS A 262 26.26 20.29 -0.44
N GLU A 263 26.84 21.40 0.01
CA GLU A 263 28.01 22.03 -0.60
C GLU A 263 29.34 21.64 0.09
N MET A 264 29.30 20.76 1.10
CA MET A 264 30.50 20.31 1.81
C MET A 264 31.30 19.29 0.97
N GLY A 265 32.61 19.24 1.23
CA GLY A 265 33.46 18.16 0.73
C GLY A 265 33.12 16.80 1.38
N PRO A 266 33.74 15.70 0.93
CA PRO A 266 33.38 14.36 1.38
C PRO A 266 33.59 14.09 2.88
N GLY A 267 34.73 14.51 3.46
CA GLY A 267 35.03 14.35 4.89
C GLY A 267 34.11 15.19 5.75
N SER A 268 34.13 16.51 5.54
CA SER A 268 33.31 17.49 6.25
C SER A 268 31.82 17.16 6.21
N HIS A 269 31.30 16.68 5.06
CA HIS A 269 29.91 16.23 4.92
C HIS A 269 29.61 15.04 5.83
N ALA A 270 30.44 14.01 5.80
CA ALA A 270 30.22 12.81 6.62
C ALA A 270 30.33 13.13 8.10
N ASP A 271 31.40 13.80 8.52
CA ASP A 271 31.66 14.14 9.92
C ASP A 271 30.53 15.01 10.51
N THR A 272 30.02 15.97 9.74
CA THR A 272 28.88 16.81 10.15
C THR A 272 27.62 15.97 10.39
N LEU A 273 27.31 15.04 9.47
CA LEU A 273 26.13 14.19 9.61
C LEU A 273 26.26 13.22 10.78
N GLU A 274 27.43 12.62 10.95
CA GLU A 274 27.68 11.75 12.10
C GLU A 274 27.50 12.51 13.43
N ASP A 275 28.00 13.75 13.52
CA ASP A 275 27.83 14.57 14.73
C ASP A 275 26.35 14.85 15.05
N HIS A 276 25.53 15.07 14.02
CA HIS A 276 24.08 15.25 14.17
C HIS A 276 23.38 13.96 14.61
N TRP A 277 23.74 12.80 14.03
CA TRP A 277 23.20 11.52 14.47
C TRP A 277 23.65 11.15 15.89
N GLY A 278 24.89 11.48 16.26
CA GLY A 278 25.39 11.33 17.62
C GLY A 278 24.60 12.18 18.62
N HIS A 279 24.33 13.44 18.26
CA HIS A 279 23.46 14.30 19.07
C HIS A 279 22.03 13.77 19.16
N TRP A 280 21.46 13.27 18.05
CA TRP A 280 20.14 12.65 18.02
C TRP A 280 20.07 11.45 18.97
N ASN A 281 20.97 10.48 18.82
CA ASN A 281 21.03 9.29 19.67
C ASN A 281 21.18 9.68 21.15
N TRP A 282 22.07 10.62 21.47
CA TRP A 282 22.22 11.14 22.84
C TRP A 282 20.91 11.70 23.39
N ARG A 283 20.22 12.56 22.64
CA ARG A 283 18.93 13.13 23.06
C ARG A 283 17.85 12.06 23.25
N LYS A 284 17.86 11.02 22.42
CA LYS A 284 16.93 9.88 22.56
C LYS A 284 17.19 9.10 23.84
N ILE A 285 18.46 8.90 24.23
CA ILE A 285 18.82 8.26 25.50
C ILE A 285 18.38 9.13 26.69
N VAL A 286 18.71 10.42 26.70
CA VAL A 286 18.34 11.33 27.80
C VAL A 286 16.82 11.38 27.98
N GLY A 287 16.05 11.38 26.89
CA GLY A 287 14.58 11.37 26.92
C GLY A 287 13.93 9.98 27.12
N MET A 288 14.72 8.91 27.24
CA MET A 288 14.20 7.54 27.16
C MET A 288 13.32 7.17 28.35
N ALA A 289 13.72 7.55 29.57
CA ALA A 289 12.94 7.28 30.78
C ALA A 289 11.53 7.89 30.70
N GLU A 290 11.43 9.16 30.28
CA GLU A 290 10.15 9.83 30.10
C GLU A 290 9.31 9.23 28.96
N LEU A 291 9.97 8.79 27.89
CA LEU A 291 9.31 8.08 26.79
C LEU A 291 8.68 6.77 27.28
N PHE A 292 9.42 5.97 28.06
CA PHE A 292 8.93 4.69 28.59
C PHE A 292 7.81 4.87 29.59
N ARG A 293 7.93 5.81 30.53
CA ARG A 293 6.85 6.11 31.48
C ARG A 293 5.54 6.43 30.75
N ARG A 294 5.59 7.33 29.77
CA ARG A 294 4.41 7.71 28.99
C ARG A 294 3.86 6.55 28.16
N ARG A 295 4.72 5.77 27.49
CA ARG A 295 4.29 4.61 26.70
C ARG A 295 3.67 3.52 27.58
N LEU A 296 4.18 3.30 28.78
CA LEU A 296 3.63 2.34 29.73
C LEU A 296 2.23 2.76 30.19
N LEU A 297 2.05 4.03 30.58
CA LEU A 297 0.73 4.54 30.97
C LEU A 297 -0.30 4.38 29.84
N THR A 298 0.08 4.75 28.61
CA THR A 298 -0.78 4.54 27.44
C THR A 298 -1.05 3.06 27.18
N ALA A 299 -0.06 2.18 27.35
CA ALA A 299 -0.24 0.75 27.13
C ALA A 299 -1.22 0.13 28.14
N ILE A 300 -1.19 0.55 29.41
CA ILE A 300 -2.13 0.09 30.46
C ILE A 300 -3.56 0.51 30.11
N GLU A 301 -3.76 1.78 29.73
CA GLU A 301 -5.07 2.30 29.34
C GLU A 301 -5.61 1.61 28.07
N GLU A 302 -4.77 1.47 27.05
CA GLU A 302 -5.17 0.80 25.81
C GLU A 302 -5.43 -0.68 26.00
N LEU A 303 -4.67 -1.38 26.86
CA LEU A 303 -4.91 -2.80 27.17
C LEU A 303 -6.33 -3.01 27.69
N ALA A 304 -6.74 -2.23 28.70
CA ALA A 304 -8.09 -2.33 29.27
C ALA A 304 -9.18 -2.09 28.21
N ASN A 305 -9.00 -1.10 27.33
CA ASN A 305 -9.94 -0.80 26.26
C ASN A 305 -10.02 -1.92 25.19
N GLN A 306 -8.86 -2.49 24.82
CA GLN A 306 -8.81 -3.56 23.84
C GLN A 306 -9.35 -4.88 24.40
N GLU A 307 -9.09 -5.20 25.67
CA GLU A 307 -9.65 -6.38 26.33
C GLU A 307 -11.17 -6.34 26.40
N ASP A 308 -11.75 -5.21 26.80
CA ASP A 308 -13.21 -5.01 26.82
C ASP A 308 -13.81 -5.15 25.41
N SER A 309 -13.19 -4.50 24.41
CA SER A 309 -13.62 -4.60 23.01
C SER A 309 -13.53 -6.03 22.47
N PHE A 310 -12.44 -6.74 22.79
CA PHE A 310 -12.20 -8.11 22.37
C PHE A 310 -13.20 -9.08 23.03
N CYS A 311 -13.49 -8.92 24.32
CA CYS A 311 -14.48 -9.75 25.02
C CYS A 311 -15.87 -9.56 24.44
N LYS A 312 -16.29 -8.31 24.20
CA LYS A 312 -17.57 -8.00 23.56
C LYS A 312 -17.68 -8.61 22.17
N PHE A 313 -16.64 -8.46 21.35
CA PHE A 313 -16.62 -9.03 20.01
C PHE A 313 -16.67 -10.57 20.04
N SER A 314 -15.86 -11.19 20.90
CA SER A 314 -15.80 -12.65 21.04
C SER A 314 -17.13 -13.24 21.50
N SER A 315 -17.82 -12.58 22.45
CA SER A 315 -19.14 -13.02 22.91
C SER A 315 -20.19 -13.09 21.81
N ALA A 316 -20.05 -12.29 20.75
CA ALA A 316 -20.95 -12.27 19.61
C ALA A 316 -20.58 -13.27 18.50
N GLN A 317 -19.46 -13.99 18.62
CA GLN A 317 -18.89 -14.83 17.56
C GLN A 317 -18.52 -16.24 18.06
N LEU A 318 -19.12 -16.69 19.17
CA LEU A 318 -18.75 -17.94 19.88
C LEU A 318 -18.66 -19.16 18.95
N GLU A 319 -19.57 -19.28 17.99
CA GLU A 319 -19.62 -20.40 17.04
C GLU A 319 -18.41 -20.46 16.09
N HIS A 320 -17.78 -19.30 15.79
CA HIS A 320 -16.69 -19.21 14.81
C HIS A 320 -15.30 -19.12 15.44
N ILE A 321 -15.20 -18.91 16.76
CA ILE A 321 -13.91 -18.71 17.44
C ILE A 321 -13.01 -19.93 17.31
N ALA A 322 -13.53 -21.14 17.56
CA ALA A 322 -12.72 -22.35 17.56
C ALA A 322 -12.08 -22.61 16.18
N SER A 323 -12.89 -22.56 15.11
CA SER A 323 -12.41 -22.72 13.73
C SER A 323 -11.42 -21.63 13.34
N TRP A 324 -11.66 -20.38 13.76
CA TRP A 324 -10.79 -19.26 13.45
C TRP A 324 -9.44 -19.37 14.16
N MET A 325 -9.43 -19.72 15.46
CA MET A 325 -8.19 -19.90 16.23
C MET A 325 -7.34 -21.04 15.68
N GLU A 326 -7.96 -22.13 15.22
CA GLU A 326 -7.25 -23.22 14.55
C GLU A 326 -6.63 -22.76 13.23
N ALA A 327 -7.38 -22.02 12.40
CA ALA A 327 -6.88 -21.47 11.15
C ALA A 327 -5.69 -20.51 11.37
N VAL A 328 -5.78 -19.65 12.39
CA VAL A 328 -4.68 -18.74 12.80
C VAL A 328 -3.46 -19.54 13.26
N SER A 329 -3.64 -20.54 14.13
CA SER A 329 -2.53 -21.34 14.65
C SER A 329 -1.80 -22.10 13.55
N LYS A 330 -2.53 -22.71 12.62
CA LYS A 330 -1.95 -23.42 11.46
C LYS A 330 -1.19 -22.46 10.53
N SER A 331 -1.74 -21.27 10.28
CA SER A 331 -1.10 -20.26 9.45
C SER A 331 0.19 -19.73 10.09
N GLU A 332 0.14 -19.36 11.38
CA GLU A 332 1.29 -18.85 12.12
C GLU A 332 2.38 -19.90 12.39
N GLY A 333 1.99 -21.17 12.53
CA GLY A 333 2.89 -22.33 12.63
C GLY A 333 3.53 -22.74 11.30
N GLY A 334 3.08 -22.18 10.17
CA GLY A 334 3.56 -22.55 8.83
C GLY A 334 3.02 -23.89 8.32
N GLU A 335 1.95 -24.40 8.92
CA GLU A 335 1.26 -25.64 8.55
C GLU A 335 0.21 -25.41 7.45
N SER A 336 -0.19 -24.15 7.21
CA SER A 336 -1.12 -23.76 6.14
C SER A 336 -0.59 -22.59 5.32
N ASN A 337 -0.79 -22.66 4.00
CA ASN A 337 -0.54 -21.54 3.08
C ASN A 337 -1.73 -20.57 2.99
N GLU A 338 -2.87 -20.92 3.59
CA GLU A 338 -4.04 -20.04 3.62
C GLU A 338 -3.86 -19.02 4.74
N ASN A 339 -3.99 -17.74 4.38
CA ASN A 339 -3.95 -16.65 5.34
C ASN A 339 -5.38 -16.37 5.83
N PRO A 340 -5.73 -16.70 7.08
CA PRO A 340 -7.08 -16.48 7.60
C PRO A 340 -7.45 -14.99 7.58
N TYR A 341 -6.46 -14.09 7.72
CA TYR A 341 -6.67 -12.65 7.71
C TYR A 341 -6.95 -12.08 6.31
N SER A 342 -6.72 -12.86 5.25
CA SER A 342 -7.02 -12.43 3.90
C SER A 342 -8.53 -12.38 3.69
N ILE A 343 -9.00 -11.30 3.09
CA ILE A 343 -10.42 -11.21 2.71
C ILE A 343 -10.60 -12.17 1.53
N PRO A 344 -11.58 -13.10 1.57
CA PRO A 344 -11.86 -13.97 0.44
C PRO A 344 -12.02 -13.13 -0.83
N LYS A 345 -11.34 -13.53 -1.91
CA LYS A 345 -11.48 -12.87 -3.21
C LYS A 345 -12.94 -13.05 -3.66
N SER A 346 -13.73 -11.97 -3.60
CA SER A 346 -15.09 -11.97 -4.15
C SER A 346 -14.99 -11.84 -5.67
N GLY A 347 -14.67 -12.96 -6.34
CA GLY A 347 -14.56 -13.02 -7.80
C GLY A 347 -13.22 -12.56 -8.38
N LEU A 348 -13.14 -12.59 -9.71
CA LEU A 348 -11.95 -12.26 -10.51
C LEU A 348 -11.96 -10.78 -10.89
N GLY A 349 -10.82 -10.09 -10.77
CA GLY A 349 -10.69 -8.71 -11.23
C GLY A 349 -10.61 -8.61 -12.76
N LEU A 350 -10.73 -7.39 -13.32
CA LEU A 350 -10.73 -7.22 -14.78
C LEU A 350 -9.43 -7.70 -15.45
N GLN A 351 -8.28 -7.58 -14.76
CA GLN A 351 -7.00 -8.09 -15.27
C GLN A 351 -6.89 -9.62 -15.21
N ASP A 352 -7.48 -10.25 -14.19
CA ASP A 352 -7.50 -11.70 -14.07
C ASP A 352 -8.38 -12.30 -15.17
N ILE A 353 -9.53 -11.69 -15.43
CA ILE A 353 -10.43 -12.05 -16.53
C ILE A 353 -9.72 -11.88 -17.89
N ARG A 354 -8.98 -10.79 -18.07
CA ARG A 354 -8.17 -10.60 -19.29
C ARG A 354 -7.12 -11.70 -19.47
N ALA A 355 -6.47 -12.12 -18.39
CA ALA A 355 -5.49 -13.19 -18.44
C ALA A 355 -6.14 -14.55 -18.77
N GLN A 356 -7.33 -14.82 -18.23
CA GLN A 356 -8.11 -16.01 -18.57
C GLN A 356 -8.50 -16.03 -20.05
N ILE A 357 -9.09 -14.95 -20.56
CA ILE A 357 -9.47 -14.86 -21.97
C ILE A 357 -8.25 -15.04 -22.88
N ALA A 358 -7.12 -14.41 -22.55
CA ALA A 358 -5.89 -14.58 -23.34
C ALA A 358 -5.34 -16.03 -23.30
N ALA A 359 -5.51 -16.74 -22.18
CA ALA A 359 -5.12 -18.14 -22.05
C ALA A 359 -6.06 -19.06 -22.84
N GLU A 360 -7.37 -18.78 -22.83
CA GLU A 360 -8.38 -19.48 -23.62
C GLU A 360 -8.14 -19.29 -25.13
N ASP A 361 -7.93 -18.05 -25.59
CA ASP A 361 -7.57 -17.73 -26.97
C ASP A 361 -6.29 -18.46 -27.42
N ALA A 362 -5.29 -18.56 -26.53
CA ALA A 362 -4.05 -19.28 -26.81
C ALA A 362 -4.24 -20.81 -26.89
N LEU A 363 -5.16 -21.36 -26.10
CA LEU A 363 -5.55 -22.78 -26.14
C LEU A 363 -6.34 -23.10 -27.42
N GLU A 364 -7.26 -22.22 -27.82
CA GLU A 364 -8.07 -22.37 -29.02
C GLU A 364 -7.23 -22.24 -30.29
N ALA A 365 -6.28 -21.29 -30.32
CA ALA A 365 -5.29 -21.17 -31.40
C ALA A 365 -4.39 -22.41 -31.53
N LYS A 366 -4.04 -23.08 -30.42
CA LYS A 366 -3.29 -24.35 -30.45
C LYS A 366 -4.15 -25.51 -30.98
N LYS A 367 -5.44 -25.54 -30.66
CA LYS A 367 -6.37 -26.57 -31.16
C LYS A 367 -6.65 -26.41 -32.66
N SER A 368 -6.83 -25.19 -33.14
CA SER A 368 -7.06 -24.93 -34.57
C SER A 368 -5.83 -25.25 -35.43
N HIS A 369 -4.62 -25.04 -34.91
CA HIS A 369 -3.38 -25.44 -35.60
C HIS A 369 -3.16 -26.96 -35.66
N MET A 370 -3.74 -27.72 -34.73
CA MET A 370 -3.62 -29.18 -34.69
C MET A 370 -4.71 -29.89 -35.51
N GLY A 371 -5.81 -29.18 -35.84
CA GLY A 371 -6.89 -29.65 -36.72
C GLY A 371 -6.66 -29.39 -38.20
N SER A 372 -5.62 -28.65 -38.59
CA SER A 372 -5.29 -28.31 -39.98
C SER A 372 -4.01 -29.02 -40.48
N ILE A 373 -3.75 -30.25 -40.02
CA ILE A 373 -2.60 -31.09 -40.45
C ILE A 373 -3.06 -32.20 -41.43
N GLU A 374 -4.34 -32.28 -41.79
CA GLU A 374 -4.82 -33.31 -42.73
C GLU A 374 -5.17 -32.81 -44.14
N ASP A 375 -5.24 -31.49 -44.38
CA ASP A 375 -5.48 -30.95 -45.72
C ASP A 375 -4.38 -29.96 -46.14
N LEU A 376 -3.62 -30.37 -47.17
CA LEU A 376 -2.71 -29.59 -48.03
C LEU A 376 -1.26 -29.42 -47.55
N ILE A 377 -0.48 -30.48 -47.77
CA ILE A 377 0.91 -30.35 -48.24
C ILE A 377 0.82 -29.99 -49.73
N GLU A 378 1.01 -28.73 -50.10
CA GLU A 378 1.76 -28.27 -51.29
C GLU A 378 1.62 -26.76 -51.48
N ASP A 379 2.77 -26.12 -51.71
CA ASP A 379 2.98 -24.80 -52.33
C ASP A 379 2.60 -23.51 -51.58
N SER A 380 3.62 -22.86 -51.00
CA SER A 380 4.11 -21.55 -51.46
C SER A 380 4.97 -20.88 -50.39
N GLU A 381 6.29 -20.94 -50.58
CA GLU A 381 7.19 -19.90 -50.09
C GLU A 381 6.87 -18.56 -50.78
N LEU A 382 7.25 -17.46 -50.12
CA LEU A 382 7.35 -16.09 -50.64
C LEU A 382 6.10 -15.17 -50.55
N SER A 383 5.80 -14.72 -49.34
CA SER A 383 5.20 -13.39 -49.09
C SER A 383 5.49 -12.96 -47.65
N GLY A 384 6.47 -12.08 -47.48
CA GLY A 384 6.85 -11.47 -46.21
C GLY A 384 5.90 -10.36 -45.77
N ASN A 385 4.60 -10.66 -45.65
CA ASN A 385 3.65 -9.85 -44.92
C ASN A 385 2.95 -10.76 -43.91
N SER A 386 3.34 -10.68 -42.65
CA SER A 386 2.55 -11.25 -41.56
C SER A 386 1.16 -10.59 -41.61
N PRO A 387 0.06 -11.33 -41.81
CA PRO A 387 -1.26 -10.73 -41.71
C PRO A 387 -1.40 -10.19 -40.29
N GLU A 388 -1.76 -8.91 -40.16
CA GLU A 388 -2.09 -8.30 -38.87
C GLU A 388 -3.09 -9.21 -38.15
N LYS A 389 -2.72 -9.68 -36.95
CA LYS A 389 -3.54 -10.59 -36.17
C LYS A 389 -4.94 -9.95 -36.01
N PRO A 390 -6.04 -10.62 -36.41
CA PRO A 390 -7.36 -10.03 -36.29
C PRO A 390 -7.66 -9.77 -34.81
N VAL A 391 -8.05 -8.54 -34.49
CA VAL A 391 -8.42 -8.13 -33.12
C VAL A 391 -9.58 -9.00 -32.66
N THR A 392 -9.49 -9.59 -31.47
CA THR A 392 -10.57 -10.46 -30.95
C THR A 392 -11.74 -9.64 -30.41
N ALA A 393 -12.92 -10.25 -30.32
CA ALA A 393 -14.11 -9.61 -29.74
C ALA A 393 -13.87 -9.16 -28.28
N ALA A 394 -13.04 -9.89 -27.53
CA ALA A 394 -12.61 -9.53 -26.19
C ALA A 394 -11.71 -8.29 -26.18
N GLU A 395 -10.72 -8.20 -27.06
CA GLU A 395 -9.85 -7.03 -27.20
C GLU A 395 -10.64 -5.77 -27.56
N PHE A 396 -11.64 -5.91 -28.42
CA PHE A 396 -12.59 -4.84 -28.72
C PHE A 396 -13.33 -4.35 -27.47
N LEU A 397 -13.96 -5.24 -26.70
CA LEU A 397 -14.68 -4.85 -25.48
C LEU A 397 -13.76 -4.25 -24.43
N MET A 398 -12.57 -4.81 -24.22
CA MET A 398 -11.59 -4.27 -23.29
C MET A 398 -11.15 -2.85 -23.67
N LEU A 399 -10.86 -2.61 -24.95
CA LEU A 399 -10.53 -1.26 -25.45
C LEU A 399 -11.70 -0.29 -25.24
N ALA A 400 -12.93 -0.76 -25.42
CA ALA A 400 -14.12 0.04 -25.22
C ALA A 400 -14.36 0.39 -23.74
N LEU A 401 -14.20 -0.56 -22.82
CA LEU A 401 -14.27 -0.32 -21.37
C LEU A 401 -13.16 0.63 -20.88
N GLU A 402 -11.94 0.50 -21.42
CA GLU A 402 -10.85 1.43 -21.13
C GLU A 402 -11.17 2.84 -21.65
N THR A 403 -11.80 2.94 -22.82
CA THR A 403 -12.21 4.23 -23.41
C THR A 403 -13.32 4.86 -22.60
N GLU A 404 -14.29 4.08 -22.12
CA GLU A 404 -15.36 4.51 -21.21
C GLU A 404 -14.78 5.09 -19.89
N GLU A 405 -13.72 4.47 -19.35
CA GLU A 405 -13.00 5.00 -18.19
C GLU A 405 -12.29 6.32 -18.49
N ASN A 406 -11.65 6.45 -19.65
CA ASN A 406 -11.03 7.69 -20.09
C ASN A 406 -12.07 8.82 -20.26
N GLN A 407 -13.26 8.51 -20.78
CA GLN A 407 -14.38 9.47 -20.87
C GLN A 407 -14.81 9.97 -19.48
N ARG A 408 -14.97 9.06 -18.51
CA ARG A 408 -15.31 9.42 -17.12
C ARG A 408 -14.27 10.33 -16.49
N GLN A 409 -12.99 10.01 -16.67
CA GLN A 409 -11.90 10.79 -16.08
C GLN A 409 -11.88 12.22 -16.64
N ILE A 410 -11.92 12.37 -17.97
CA ILE A 410 -11.92 13.69 -18.62
C ILE A 410 -13.17 14.49 -18.20
N LYS A 411 -14.35 13.87 -18.14
CA LYS A 411 -15.60 14.52 -17.71
C LYS A 411 -15.53 15.02 -16.27
N LEU A 412 -14.91 14.26 -15.36
CA LEU A 412 -14.72 14.70 -13.98
C LEU A 412 -13.69 15.84 -13.90
N ASP A 413 -12.59 15.74 -14.64
CA ASP A 413 -11.55 16.76 -14.60
C ASP A 413 -12.02 18.09 -15.19
N SER A 414 -12.74 18.06 -16.33
CA SER A 414 -13.29 19.25 -16.99
C SER A 414 -14.36 19.94 -16.15
N SER A 415 -15.25 19.19 -15.48
CA SER A 415 -16.28 19.76 -14.60
C SER A 415 -15.72 20.29 -13.28
N SER A 416 -14.58 19.76 -12.81
CA SER A 416 -13.97 20.16 -11.53
C SER A 416 -13.14 21.45 -11.60
N ILE A 417 -12.70 21.86 -12.81
CA ILE A 417 -11.82 23.01 -13.02
C ILE A 417 -12.59 24.11 -13.78
N ARG A 418 -13.05 25.14 -13.05
CA ARG A 418 -13.78 26.29 -13.64
C ARG A 418 -12.90 27.15 -14.56
N ASN A 419 -11.67 27.44 -14.13
CA ASN A 419 -10.74 28.33 -14.83
C ASN A 419 -9.40 27.59 -15.05
N PRO A 420 -9.26 26.81 -16.12
CA PRO A 420 -8.04 26.08 -16.39
C PRO A 420 -6.89 27.02 -16.75
N THR A 421 -5.71 26.72 -16.23
CA THR A 421 -4.46 27.35 -16.68
C THR A 421 -4.15 26.96 -18.13
N PRO A 422 -3.35 27.74 -18.89
CA PRO A 422 -2.98 27.38 -20.26
C PRO A 422 -2.38 25.98 -20.40
N GLN A 423 -1.59 25.55 -19.41
CA GLN A 423 -1.03 24.20 -19.35
C GLN A 423 -2.12 23.13 -19.17
N GLN A 424 -3.13 23.38 -18.32
CA GLN A 424 -4.25 22.47 -18.14
C GLN A 424 -5.15 22.42 -19.38
N THR A 425 -5.40 23.55 -20.03
CA THR A 425 -6.14 23.61 -21.29
C THR A 425 -5.45 22.79 -22.38
N ALA A 426 -4.12 22.92 -22.52
CA ALA A 426 -3.34 22.11 -23.46
C ALA A 426 -3.47 20.60 -23.15
N ALA A 427 -3.35 20.22 -21.87
CA ALA A 427 -3.50 18.84 -21.44
C ALA A 427 -4.91 18.28 -21.72
N PHE A 428 -5.96 19.08 -21.53
CA PHE A 428 -7.34 18.68 -21.88
C PHE A 428 -7.50 18.44 -23.37
N THR A 429 -6.96 19.34 -24.21
CA THR A 429 -7.01 19.18 -25.68
C THR A 429 -6.24 17.93 -26.12
N GLU A 430 -5.07 17.68 -25.56
CA GLU A 430 -4.28 16.47 -25.86
C GLU A 430 -5.02 15.19 -25.47
N ASN A 431 -5.60 15.15 -24.27
CA ASN A 431 -6.40 14.02 -23.80
C ASN A 431 -7.64 13.79 -24.67
N ARG A 432 -8.33 14.86 -25.08
CA ARG A 432 -9.48 14.81 -26.00
C ARG A 432 -9.09 14.29 -27.38
N ASN A 433 -7.97 14.72 -27.93
CA ASN A 433 -7.46 14.23 -29.21
C ASN A 433 -7.10 12.74 -29.15
N HIS A 434 -6.47 12.30 -28.05
CA HIS A 434 -6.19 10.89 -27.83
C HIS A 434 -7.47 10.06 -27.70
N LEU A 435 -8.46 10.57 -26.97
CA LEU A 435 -9.77 9.96 -26.82
C LEU A 435 -10.51 9.83 -28.16
N MET A 436 -10.49 10.88 -29.00
CA MET A 436 -11.09 10.84 -30.35
C MET A 436 -10.47 9.75 -31.22
N ARG A 437 -9.15 9.58 -31.18
CA ARG A 437 -8.47 8.49 -31.91
C ARG A 437 -8.93 7.11 -31.43
N LYS A 438 -9.07 6.91 -30.12
CA LYS A 438 -9.59 5.67 -29.55
C LYS A 438 -11.04 5.40 -29.96
N ILE A 439 -11.90 6.42 -29.91
CA ILE A 439 -13.29 6.32 -30.39
C ILE A 439 -13.32 5.93 -31.87
N GLY A 440 -12.50 6.56 -32.72
CA GLY A 440 -12.39 6.19 -34.14
C GLY A 440 -12.02 4.73 -34.34
N ARG A 441 -11.04 4.21 -33.58
CA ARG A 441 -10.67 2.79 -33.61
C ARG A 441 -11.80 1.88 -33.16
N ILE A 442 -12.54 2.25 -32.10
CA ILE A 442 -13.72 1.50 -31.63
C ILE A 442 -14.79 1.44 -32.71
N ARG A 443 -15.03 2.52 -33.47
CA ARG A 443 -16.01 2.53 -34.56
C ARG A 443 -15.65 1.54 -35.67
N GLN A 444 -14.36 1.45 -36.02
CA GLN A 444 -13.87 0.47 -36.98
C GLN A 444 -14.10 -0.96 -36.46
N LEU A 445 -13.81 -1.22 -35.20
CA LEU A 445 -14.04 -2.53 -34.58
C LEU A 445 -15.53 -2.87 -34.42
N GLN A 446 -16.40 -1.89 -34.17
CA GLN A 446 -17.85 -2.08 -34.16
C GLN A 446 -18.38 -2.53 -35.52
N ALA A 447 -17.82 -2.03 -36.62
CA ALA A 447 -18.21 -2.48 -37.95
C ALA A 447 -17.95 -3.98 -38.17
N VAL A 448 -16.97 -4.55 -37.47
CA VAL A 448 -16.55 -5.96 -37.54
C VAL A 448 -17.29 -6.82 -36.51
N HIS A 449 -17.27 -6.43 -35.23
CA HIS A 449 -17.72 -7.27 -34.12
C HIS A 449 -19.12 -6.94 -33.58
N CYS A 450 -19.62 -5.71 -33.80
CA CYS A 450 -20.85 -5.23 -33.17
C CYS A 450 -21.62 -4.27 -34.09
N ARG A 451 -21.94 -4.73 -35.31
CA ARG A 451 -22.57 -3.91 -36.35
C ARG A 451 -23.86 -3.20 -35.93
N PRO A 452 -24.75 -3.79 -35.10
CA PRO A 452 -25.95 -3.09 -34.64
C PRO A 452 -25.66 -1.81 -33.85
N ALA A 453 -24.49 -1.69 -33.21
CA ALA A 453 -24.11 -0.48 -32.49
C ALA A 453 -23.99 0.75 -33.39
N LEU A 454 -23.58 0.57 -34.65
CA LEU A 454 -23.51 1.66 -35.63
C LEU A 454 -24.90 2.07 -36.13
N GLN A 455 -25.89 1.19 -36.06
CA GLN A 455 -27.28 1.48 -36.44
C GLN A 455 -28.03 2.22 -35.33
N THR A 456 -27.72 1.93 -34.07
CA THR A 456 -28.35 2.58 -32.91
C THR A 456 -27.70 3.92 -32.56
N LEU A 457 -26.43 4.14 -32.89
CA LEU A 457 -25.70 5.37 -32.59
C LEU A 457 -26.41 6.66 -33.06
N PRO A 458 -26.93 6.77 -34.30
CA PRO A 458 -27.65 7.97 -34.75
C PRO A 458 -28.97 8.21 -34.00
N LEU A 459 -29.57 7.16 -33.44
CA LEU A 459 -30.82 7.21 -32.69
C LEU A 459 -30.61 7.51 -31.20
N HIS A 460 -29.35 7.52 -30.74
CA HIS A 460 -29.05 7.69 -29.33
C HIS A 460 -29.47 9.12 -28.85
N PRO A 461 -30.17 9.26 -27.71
CA PRO A 461 -30.70 10.55 -27.25
C PRO A 461 -29.66 11.67 -27.16
N ALA A 462 -28.43 11.33 -26.77
CA ALA A 462 -27.32 12.29 -26.70
C ALA A 462 -26.90 12.86 -28.07
N VAL A 463 -27.02 12.07 -29.15
CA VAL A 463 -26.68 12.47 -30.52
C VAL A 463 -27.85 13.24 -31.14
N VAL A 464 -29.09 12.78 -30.91
CA VAL A 464 -30.31 13.41 -31.44
C VAL A 464 -30.54 14.80 -30.82
N SER A 465 -30.23 14.97 -29.54
CA SER A 465 -30.43 16.24 -28.82
C SER A 465 -29.33 17.28 -29.04
N SER A 466 -28.18 16.91 -29.62
CA SER A 466 -27.05 17.81 -29.83
C SER A 466 -27.17 18.57 -31.15
N GLN A 467 -27.27 19.90 -31.08
CA GLN A 467 -27.22 20.79 -32.26
C GLN A 467 -25.79 21.02 -32.79
N SER A 468 -24.77 20.60 -32.04
CA SER A 468 -23.34 20.75 -32.34
C SER A 468 -22.59 19.42 -32.19
N SER A 469 -21.38 19.32 -32.75
CA SER A 469 -20.49 18.17 -32.53
C SER A 469 -20.31 17.93 -31.03
N LEU A 470 -20.56 16.69 -30.57
CA LEU A 470 -20.36 16.30 -29.19
C LEU A 470 -18.87 16.34 -28.83
N GLU A 471 -18.58 16.74 -27.59
CA GLU A 471 -17.23 16.59 -27.03
C GLU A 471 -16.88 15.10 -26.90
N PRO A 472 -15.60 14.71 -27.01
CA PRO A 472 -15.18 13.31 -27.04
C PRO A 472 -15.64 12.52 -25.80
N GLU A 473 -15.65 13.16 -24.63
CA GLU A 473 -16.14 12.58 -23.37
C GLU A 473 -17.66 12.40 -23.27
N ALA A 474 -18.43 12.98 -24.19
CA ALA A 474 -19.89 12.87 -24.28
C ALA A 474 -20.37 11.97 -25.43
N THR A 475 -19.47 11.58 -26.34
CA THR A 475 -19.78 10.71 -27.47
C THR A 475 -20.12 9.29 -26.99
N PRO A 476 -21.35 8.79 -27.20
CA PRO A 476 -21.75 7.47 -26.70
C PRO A 476 -20.99 6.36 -27.44
N LEU A 477 -20.40 5.40 -26.71
CA LEU A 477 -19.66 4.30 -27.34
C LEU A 477 -20.58 3.24 -27.94
N ILE A 478 -21.74 2.99 -27.34
CA ILE A 478 -22.69 1.92 -27.70
C ILE A 478 -22.04 0.53 -27.59
N LEU A 479 -22.14 -0.04 -26.40
CA LEU A 479 -21.75 -1.41 -26.10
C LEU A 479 -22.93 -2.38 -26.25
N PRO A 480 -22.71 -3.71 -26.22
CA PRO A 480 -23.82 -4.68 -26.21
C PRO A 480 -24.87 -4.39 -25.12
N SER A 481 -24.46 -3.88 -23.97
CA SER A 481 -25.34 -3.42 -22.89
C SER A 481 -26.21 -2.20 -23.25
N ASP A 482 -25.83 -1.40 -24.25
CA ASP A 482 -26.58 -0.25 -24.74
C ASP A 482 -27.52 -0.62 -25.91
N LEU A 483 -27.47 -1.87 -26.41
CA LEU A 483 -28.31 -2.32 -27.50
C LEU A 483 -29.70 -2.74 -27.00
N PRO A 484 -30.77 -2.47 -27.77
CA PRO A 484 -32.07 -3.06 -27.48
C PRO A 484 -31.99 -4.59 -27.63
N ILE A 485 -32.80 -5.30 -26.85
CA ILE A 485 -32.85 -6.78 -26.81
C ILE A 485 -32.99 -7.38 -28.21
N THR A 486 -33.73 -6.72 -29.10
CA THR A 486 -33.95 -7.14 -30.49
C THR A 486 -32.70 -7.14 -31.38
N LEU A 487 -31.66 -6.41 -30.99
CA LEU A 487 -30.39 -6.27 -31.70
C LEU A 487 -29.22 -6.91 -30.92
N SER A 488 -29.53 -7.75 -29.93
CA SER A 488 -28.55 -8.43 -29.10
C SER A 488 -27.66 -9.39 -29.89
N ILE A 489 -26.38 -9.46 -29.49
CA ILE A 489 -25.41 -10.46 -29.95
C ILE A 489 -25.00 -11.30 -28.73
N GLU A 490 -25.59 -12.48 -28.58
CA GLU A 490 -25.48 -13.31 -27.37
C GLU A 490 -24.02 -13.61 -26.94
N PRO A 491 -23.08 -13.99 -27.83
CA PRO A 491 -21.69 -14.24 -27.42
C PRO A 491 -21.00 -12.99 -26.86
N LEU A 492 -21.29 -11.83 -27.44
CA LEU A 492 -20.69 -10.56 -27.04
C LEU A 492 -21.30 -10.04 -25.74
N GLN A 493 -22.58 -10.31 -25.49
CA GLN A 493 -23.25 -10.03 -24.22
C GLN A 493 -22.68 -10.87 -23.06
N LYS A 494 -22.46 -12.18 -23.27
CA LYS A 494 -21.83 -13.05 -22.27
C LYS A 494 -20.43 -12.57 -21.91
N LEU A 495 -19.65 -12.19 -22.91
CA LEU A 495 -18.30 -11.66 -22.73
C LEU A 495 -18.31 -10.30 -22.01
N GLU A 496 -19.21 -9.39 -22.37
CA GLU A 496 -19.36 -8.13 -21.66
C GLU A 496 -19.80 -8.36 -20.20
N LEU A 497 -20.76 -9.26 -19.95
CA LEU A 497 -21.23 -9.57 -18.60
C LEU A 497 -20.08 -10.01 -17.69
N HIS A 498 -19.23 -10.90 -18.20
CA HIS A 498 -18.04 -11.34 -17.46
C HIS A 498 -17.06 -10.18 -17.21
N LEU A 499 -16.78 -9.35 -18.21
CA LEU A 499 -15.92 -8.16 -18.03
C LEU A 499 -16.50 -7.15 -17.03
N ARG A 500 -17.84 -6.99 -16.99
CA ARG A 500 -18.52 -6.09 -16.03
C ARG A 500 -18.42 -6.61 -14.60
N ASP A 501 -18.37 -7.93 -14.38
CA ASP A 501 -18.12 -8.50 -13.05
C ASP A 501 -16.73 -8.12 -12.50
N GLY A 502 -15.68 -8.29 -13.31
CA GLY A 502 -14.35 -7.82 -12.93
C GLY A 502 -14.28 -6.30 -12.77
N GLN A 503 -15.05 -5.55 -13.56
CA GLN A 503 -15.13 -4.10 -13.44
C GLN A 503 -15.79 -3.64 -12.12
N LEU A 504 -16.84 -4.36 -11.67
CA LEU A 504 -17.56 -4.11 -10.42
C LEU A 504 -16.68 -4.43 -9.20
N GLN A 505 -16.00 -5.58 -9.21
CA GLN A 505 -15.08 -5.98 -8.15
C GLN A 505 -13.94 -4.97 -7.98
N ASP A 506 -13.23 -4.64 -9.07
CA ASP A 506 -12.17 -3.64 -9.07
C ASP A 506 -12.64 -2.28 -8.54
N ALA A 507 -13.84 -1.84 -8.96
CA ALA A 507 -14.40 -0.56 -8.57
C ALA A 507 -14.76 -0.54 -7.07
N LEU A 508 -15.31 -1.64 -6.55
CA LEU A 508 -15.65 -1.79 -5.14
C LEU A 508 -14.39 -1.80 -4.25
N ASP A 509 -13.35 -2.53 -4.66
CA ASP A 509 -12.09 -2.57 -3.91
C ASP A 509 -11.36 -1.23 -3.95
N GLN A 510 -11.35 -0.53 -5.09
CA GLN A 510 -10.85 0.83 -5.17
C GLN A 510 -11.66 1.79 -4.30
N LEU A 511 -12.99 1.66 -4.26
CA LEU A 511 -13.86 2.48 -3.44
C LEU A 511 -13.54 2.29 -1.94
N ARG A 512 -13.49 1.04 -1.47
CA ARG A 512 -13.13 0.66 -0.10
C ARG A 512 -11.77 1.23 0.29
N ASN A 513 -10.74 0.98 -0.54
CA ASN A 513 -9.38 1.46 -0.28
C ASN A 513 -9.33 2.99 -0.19
N ASN A 514 -9.98 3.72 -1.09
CA ASN A 514 -9.98 5.18 -1.06
C ASN A 514 -10.76 5.76 0.14
N LEU A 515 -11.85 5.12 0.58
CA LEU A 515 -12.60 5.51 1.79
C LEU A 515 -11.77 5.27 3.06
N LEU A 516 -11.02 4.17 3.14
CA LEU A 516 -10.07 3.92 4.24
C LEU A 516 -9.00 5.02 4.29
N VAL A 517 -8.40 5.36 3.15
CA VAL A 517 -7.39 6.42 3.07
C VAL A 517 -7.99 7.78 3.45
N LYS A 518 -9.21 8.10 3.02
CA LYS A 518 -9.92 9.34 3.39
C LYS A 518 -10.08 9.48 4.91
N THR A 519 -10.49 8.41 5.59
CA THR A 519 -10.61 8.36 7.06
C THR A 519 -9.30 8.70 7.75
N ARG A 520 -8.20 8.13 7.27
CA ARG A 520 -6.86 8.37 7.83
C ARG A 520 -6.35 9.76 7.55
N LEU A 521 -6.55 10.28 6.34
CA LEU A 521 -6.21 11.67 6.02
C LEU A 521 -6.97 12.65 6.90
N HIS A 522 -8.23 12.36 7.24
CA HIS A 522 -9.00 13.16 8.18
C HIS A 522 -8.39 13.13 9.59
N THR A 523 -8.02 11.94 10.07
CA THR A 523 -7.34 11.75 11.37
C THR A 523 -5.97 12.43 11.42
N TYR A 524 -5.17 12.29 10.36
CA TYR A 524 -3.88 12.94 10.19
C TYR A 524 -4.00 14.46 10.17
N LYS A 525 -4.99 15.00 9.44
CA LYS A 525 -5.26 16.44 9.41
C LYS A 525 -5.56 16.97 10.81
N LYS A 526 -6.42 16.27 11.56
CA LYS A 526 -6.82 16.65 12.93
C LYS A 526 -5.65 16.64 13.91
N SER A 527 -4.74 15.67 13.79
CA SER A 527 -3.60 15.49 14.71
C SER A 527 -2.39 16.36 14.33
N ASN A 528 -2.06 16.46 13.05
CA ASN A 528 -0.74 16.90 12.58
C ASN A 528 -0.75 18.18 11.71
N ALA A 529 -1.86 18.54 11.06
CA ALA A 529 -1.91 19.67 10.13
C ALA A 529 -2.33 20.98 10.84
N ARG A 530 -1.40 21.64 11.55
CA ARG A 530 -1.67 22.88 12.30
C ARG A 530 -1.29 24.19 11.56
N ARG A 531 -0.37 24.14 10.59
CA ARG A 531 0.13 25.32 9.85
C ARG A 531 -0.49 25.42 8.45
N GLN A 532 -0.63 26.65 7.92
CA GLN A 532 -1.30 26.90 6.62
C GLN A 532 -0.78 26.01 5.49
N GLY A 533 0.54 25.91 5.31
CA GLY A 533 1.14 25.05 4.27
C GLY A 533 0.83 23.55 4.45
N ALA A 534 0.91 23.04 5.68
CA ALA A 534 0.58 21.64 5.99
C ALA A 534 -0.92 21.36 5.77
N THR A 535 -1.78 22.31 6.12
CA THR A 535 -3.23 22.24 5.88
C THR A 535 -3.55 22.23 4.39
N THR A 536 -2.91 23.09 3.59
CA THR A 536 -3.11 23.13 2.13
C THR A 536 -2.65 21.84 1.46
N ARG A 537 -1.47 21.31 1.82
CA ARG A 537 -0.97 20.02 1.31
C ARG A 537 -1.86 18.84 1.71
N THR A 538 -2.38 18.85 2.93
CA THR A 538 -3.29 17.79 3.40
C THR A 538 -4.63 17.88 2.68
N ARG A 539 -5.16 19.11 2.47
CA ARG A 539 -6.38 19.32 1.67
C ARG A 539 -6.21 18.84 0.24
N SER A 540 -5.12 19.16 -0.44
CA SER A 540 -4.91 18.69 -1.81
C SER A 540 -4.83 17.16 -1.91
N ARG A 541 -4.22 16.49 -0.91
CA ARG A 541 -4.25 15.02 -0.79
C ARG A 541 -5.67 14.49 -0.58
N MET A 542 -6.46 15.12 0.29
CA MET A 542 -7.86 14.76 0.50
C MET A 542 -8.69 14.93 -0.77
N ASP A 543 -8.54 16.06 -1.47
CA ASP A 543 -9.26 16.34 -2.72
C ASP A 543 -8.91 15.32 -3.81
N ARG A 544 -7.65 14.88 -3.88
CA ARG A 544 -7.23 13.80 -4.80
C ARG A 544 -7.92 12.48 -4.50
N HIS A 545 -8.04 12.09 -3.23
CA HIS A 545 -8.76 10.86 -2.87
C HIS A 545 -10.27 11.00 -3.03
N GLU A 546 -10.84 12.18 -2.80
CA GLU A 546 -12.25 12.45 -3.08
C GLU A 546 -12.56 12.27 -4.57
N ARG A 547 -11.66 12.72 -5.46
CA ARG A 547 -11.78 12.47 -6.90
C ARG A 547 -11.75 10.97 -7.21
N LYS A 548 -10.82 10.22 -6.62
CA LYS A 548 -10.75 8.75 -6.80
C LYS A 548 -12.02 8.05 -6.32
N ILE A 549 -12.61 8.48 -5.19
CA ILE A 549 -13.89 7.96 -4.68
C ILE A 549 -15.00 8.21 -5.71
N LYS A 550 -15.09 9.42 -6.27
CA LYS A 550 -16.10 9.74 -7.30
C LYS A 550 -15.93 8.90 -8.57
N LEU A 551 -14.70 8.70 -9.03
CA LEU A 551 -14.42 7.86 -10.19
C LEU A 551 -14.82 6.40 -9.93
N ALA A 552 -14.39 5.82 -8.81
CA ALA A 552 -14.74 4.45 -8.44
C ALA A 552 -16.25 4.26 -8.27
N THR A 553 -16.93 5.24 -7.66
CA THR A 553 -18.40 5.22 -7.50
C THR A 553 -19.10 5.24 -8.86
N SER A 554 -18.69 6.14 -9.75
CA SER A 554 -19.24 6.27 -11.10
C SER A 554 -19.00 5.01 -11.94
N ARG A 555 -17.79 4.44 -11.87
CA ARG A 555 -17.43 3.18 -12.53
C ARG A 555 -18.32 2.04 -12.03
N TYR A 556 -18.51 1.90 -10.72
CA TYR A 556 -19.37 0.86 -10.15
C TYR A 556 -20.82 1.01 -10.61
N GLN A 557 -21.39 2.21 -10.50
CA GLN A 557 -22.79 2.47 -10.88
C GLN A 557 -23.03 2.23 -12.37
N HIS A 558 -22.09 2.65 -13.22
CA HIS A 558 -22.19 2.42 -14.66
C HIS A 558 -22.08 0.93 -15.00
N ALA A 559 -21.11 0.21 -14.44
CA ALA A 559 -20.97 -1.23 -14.65
C ALA A 559 -22.20 -2.01 -14.16
N TRP A 560 -22.79 -1.60 -13.04
CA TRP A 560 -24.01 -2.21 -12.49
C TRP A 560 -25.22 -1.97 -13.41
N ASN A 561 -25.39 -0.76 -13.93
CA ASN A 561 -26.45 -0.45 -14.89
C ASN A 561 -26.27 -1.20 -16.22
N ALA A 562 -25.03 -1.33 -16.70
CA ALA A 562 -24.72 -2.12 -17.90
C ALA A 562 -25.05 -3.59 -17.69
N LYS A 563 -24.70 -4.16 -16.53
CA LYS A 563 -25.07 -5.54 -16.17
C LYS A 563 -26.58 -5.72 -16.07
N LEU A 564 -27.28 -4.76 -15.45
CA LEU A 564 -28.74 -4.75 -15.39
C LEU A 564 -29.38 -4.77 -16.78
N ALA A 565 -28.83 -4.01 -17.74
CA ALA A 565 -29.32 -4.00 -19.12
C ALA A 565 -29.07 -5.33 -19.85
N LEU A 566 -27.94 -5.99 -19.58
CA LEU A 566 -27.60 -7.30 -20.14
C LEU A 566 -28.47 -8.46 -19.60
N VAL A 567 -29.11 -8.28 -18.45
CA VAL A 567 -30.02 -9.28 -17.83
C VAL A 567 -31.49 -8.87 -17.91
N ASP A 568 -31.86 -8.13 -18.96
CA ASP A 568 -33.22 -7.69 -19.27
C ASP A 568 -33.90 -6.90 -18.14
N GLY A 569 -33.12 -6.17 -17.33
CA GLY A 569 -33.64 -5.37 -16.22
C GLY A 569 -33.98 -6.18 -14.96
N ASN A 570 -33.70 -7.48 -14.93
CA ASN A 570 -33.94 -8.31 -13.75
C ASN A 570 -32.84 -8.10 -12.71
N LYS A 571 -33.19 -7.42 -11.61
CA LYS A 571 -32.25 -7.11 -10.52
C LYS A 571 -31.69 -8.35 -9.83
N ASP A 572 -32.45 -9.43 -9.75
CA ASP A 572 -32.04 -10.65 -9.05
C ASP A 572 -30.91 -11.37 -9.80
N ASN A 573 -30.88 -11.24 -11.13
CA ASN A 573 -29.86 -11.83 -11.99
C ASN A 573 -28.57 -11.00 -12.09
N VAL A 574 -28.51 -9.81 -11.46
CA VAL A 574 -27.31 -8.98 -11.48
C VAL A 574 -26.23 -9.56 -10.56
N GLY A 575 -26.60 -10.24 -9.47
CA GLY A 575 -25.64 -10.81 -8.51
C GLY A 575 -24.77 -9.78 -7.79
N TRP A 576 -25.08 -8.48 -7.88
CA TRP A 576 -24.37 -7.40 -7.19
C TRP A 576 -25.36 -6.39 -6.61
N HIS A 577 -25.04 -5.83 -5.44
CA HIS A 577 -25.85 -4.80 -4.82
C HIS A 577 -25.78 -3.46 -5.56
N GLN A 578 -26.92 -2.79 -5.71
CA GLN A 578 -26.95 -1.44 -6.29
C GLN A 578 -26.28 -0.44 -5.34
N LEU A 579 -25.19 0.18 -5.78
CA LEU A 579 -24.48 1.20 -4.99
C LEU A 579 -25.21 2.54 -5.02
N GLN A 580 -25.78 2.92 -3.87
CA GLN A 580 -26.38 4.23 -3.70
C GLN A 580 -25.41 5.23 -3.09
N GLN A 581 -25.66 6.53 -3.28
CA GLN A 581 -24.81 7.58 -2.71
C GLN A 581 -24.71 7.50 -1.18
N ARG A 582 -25.74 6.97 -0.50
CA ARG A 582 -25.76 6.73 0.95
C ARG A 582 -24.81 5.62 1.40
N ASP A 583 -24.45 4.71 0.51
CA ASP A 583 -23.58 3.56 0.82
C ASP A 583 -22.09 3.96 0.74
N VAL A 584 -21.77 5.02 -0.01
CA VAL A 584 -20.43 5.61 -0.16
C VAL A 584 -20.05 6.42 1.08
N ARG A 585 -19.73 5.70 2.15
CA ARG A 585 -19.38 6.27 3.46
C ARG A 585 -18.26 5.48 4.12
N THR A 586 -17.39 6.17 4.87
CA THR A 586 -16.35 5.48 5.63
C THR A 586 -16.98 4.63 6.75
N MET A 587 -16.22 3.65 7.27
CA MET A 587 -16.65 2.85 8.44
C MET A 587 -17.08 3.72 9.64
N TYR A 588 -16.59 4.97 9.74
CA TYR A 588 -16.75 5.84 10.90
C TYR A 588 -17.59 7.11 10.62
N ASP A 589 -18.05 7.35 9.38
CA ASP A 589 -18.66 8.64 8.97
C ASP A 589 -20.08 8.89 9.52
N VAL A 590 -20.82 7.83 9.89
CA VAL A 590 -22.22 7.96 10.37
C VAL A 590 -22.27 8.79 11.65
N GLU A 591 -21.34 8.57 12.58
CA GLU A 591 -21.25 9.33 13.83
C GLU A 591 -20.84 10.78 13.62
N GLU A 592 -20.00 11.12 12.64
CA GLU A 592 -19.60 12.51 12.45
C GLU A 592 -20.74 13.34 11.81
N ALA A 593 -21.50 12.74 10.90
CA ALA A 593 -22.69 13.33 10.30
C ALA A 593 -23.83 13.48 11.31
N GLU A 594 -24.11 12.46 12.12
CA GLU A 594 -25.13 12.51 13.18
C GLU A 594 -24.72 13.42 14.34
N ARG A 595 -23.44 13.46 14.72
CA ARG A 595 -22.94 14.41 15.72
C ARG A 595 -23.00 15.85 15.21
N LYS A 596 -22.72 16.10 13.92
CA LYS A 596 -22.89 17.41 13.28
C LYS A 596 -24.38 17.79 13.19
N ASN A 597 -25.28 16.85 12.86
CA ASN A 597 -26.73 17.08 12.85
C ASN A 597 -27.31 17.30 14.25
N LYS A 598 -26.95 16.49 15.25
CA LYS A 598 -27.32 16.71 16.66
C LYS A 598 -26.79 18.06 17.18
N LYS A 599 -25.57 18.46 16.81
CA LYS A 599 -25.03 19.80 17.15
C LYS A 599 -25.78 20.93 16.44
N LYS A 600 -26.13 20.78 15.16
CA LYS A 600 -26.95 21.74 14.42
C LYS A 600 -28.36 21.85 15.00
N LEU A 601 -28.99 20.73 15.35
CA LEU A 601 -30.31 20.69 15.97
C LEU A 601 -30.28 21.30 17.38
N LYS A 602 -29.24 21.05 18.18
CA LYS A 602 -29.01 21.69 19.49
C LYS A 602 -28.73 23.19 19.37
N SER A 603 -28.00 23.62 18.34
CA SER A 603 -27.78 25.04 18.03
C SER A 603 -29.09 25.72 17.63
N ALA A 604 -29.89 25.09 16.76
CA ALA A 604 -31.21 25.57 16.38
C ALA A 604 -32.19 25.62 17.57
N LYS A 605 -32.15 24.62 18.46
CA LYS A 605 -32.91 24.63 19.73
C LYS A 605 -32.45 25.73 20.68
N ARG A 606 -31.14 25.96 20.85
CA ARG A 606 -30.60 27.06 21.65
C ARG A 606 -30.96 28.43 21.08
N LYS A 607 -31.03 28.56 19.75
CA LYS A 607 -31.45 29.78 19.06
C LYS A 607 -32.96 30.04 19.15
N ARG A 608 -33.78 28.99 19.34
CA ARG A 608 -35.21 29.12 19.67
C ARG A 608 -35.46 29.35 21.16
N LYS A 609 -34.58 28.86 22.03
CA LYS A 609 -34.66 29.00 23.49
C LYS A 609 -34.00 30.28 24.03
N SER A 610 -33.42 31.13 23.17
CA SER A 610 -32.95 32.47 23.55
C SER A 610 -34.02 33.56 23.42
N ASP A 611 -35.18 33.22 22.85
CA ASP A 611 -36.30 34.15 22.66
C ASP A 611 -37.40 33.97 23.74
N GLU A 612 -37.25 33.00 24.66
CA GLU A 612 -38.14 32.81 25.82
C GLU A 612 -37.29 32.52 27.07
N GLU A 613 -37.48 33.31 28.12
CA GLU A 613 -36.64 33.44 29.31
C GLU A 613 -36.46 32.20 30.19
N SER A 614 -35.32 32.23 30.91
CA SER A 614 -34.99 31.69 32.24
C SER A 614 -35.56 30.35 32.71
N GLY A 615 -34.65 29.42 33.06
CA GLY A 615 -34.92 28.47 34.15
C GLY A 615 -34.37 27.05 33.96
N SER A 616 -33.64 26.61 34.97
CA SER A 616 -33.24 25.24 35.34
C SER A 616 -32.13 24.54 34.52
N ASP A 617 -31.00 24.37 35.20
CA ASP A 617 -30.04 23.27 35.02
C ASP A 617 -30.72 21.96 35.45
N VAL A 618 -30.77 21.00 34.53
CA VAL A 618 -31.04 19.59 34.86
C VAL A 618 -29.96 18.75 34.20
N ASP A 619 -29.21 18.08 35.07
CA ASP A 619 -28.22 17.06 34.79
C ASP A 619 -28.92 15.78 34.30
N GLU A 620 -28.63 15.32 33.07
CA GLU A 620 -29.11 14.02 32.59
C GLU A 620 -28.06 13.31 31.71
N ARG A 621 -27.53 12.27 32.35
CA ARG A 621 -26.77 11.08 31.93
C ARG A 621 -26.64 10.81 30.42
N LYS A 622 -25.40 10.53 30.03
CA LYS A 622 -25.00 9.99 28.72
C LYS A 622 -25.36 8.50 28.63
N ASP A 623 -26.36 8.16 27.84
CA ASP A 623 -26.52 6.80 27.32
C ASP A 623 -25.55 6.61 26.13
N GLU A 624 -24.36 6.09 26.44
CA GLU A 624 -23.35 5.62 25.48
C GLU A 624 -23.55 4.11 25.27
N GLY A 625 -24.53 3.74 24.41
CA GLY A 625 -24.76 2.36 23.99
C GLY A 625 -24.37 2.14 22.53
N GLU A 626 -23.42 1.22 22.28
CA GLU A 626 -22.88 0.88 20.95
C GLU A 626 -23.81 0.02 20.07
N GLY A 627 -24.98 -0.38 20.57
CA GLY A 627 -25.83 -1.44 19.99
C GLY A 627 -26.69 -1.08 18.76
N PHE A 628 -26.62 0.15 18.23
CA PHE A 628 -27.45 0.59 17.09
C PHE A 628 -26.66 0.88 15.80
N ARG A 629 -25.39 0.45 15.74
CA ARG A 629 -24.47 0.67 14.62
C ARG A 629 -24.96 -0.02 13.33
N LYS A 630 -25.14 0.71 12.23
CA LYS A 630 -25.45 0.14 10.90
C LYS A 630 -24.30 0.38 9.91
N LEU A 631 -23.45 -0.64 9.72
CA LEU A 631 -22.38 -0.67 8.72
C LEU A 631 -22.98 -0.60 7.30
N SER A 632 -22.24 0.03 6.37
CA SER A 632 -22.59 -0.03 4.95
C SER A 632 -22.30 -1.43 4.41
N TRP A 633 -23.13 -1.95 3.50
CA TRP A 633 -22.92 -3.25 2.89
C TRP A 633 -21.59 -3.33 2.13
N ILE A 634 -21.07 -2.20 1.63
CA ILE A 634 -19.74 -2.16 1.02
C ILE A 634 -18.62 -2.58 1.99
N TRP A 635 -18.86 -2.65 3.30
CA TRP A 635 -17.88 -3.11 4.30
C TRP A 635 -18.16 -4.52 4.82
N MET A 636 -19.29 -5.10 4.44
CA MET A 636 -19.64 -6.48 4.74
C MET A 636 -19.04 -7.33 3.61
N GLY A 637 -18.31 -8.40 3.95
CA GLY A 637 -17.73 -9.33 2.97
C GLY A 637 -18.82 -9.99 2.11
N ALA A 638 -18.40 -10.67 1.04
CA ALA A 638 -19.24 -11.30 0.03
C ALA A 638 -20.50 -11.98 0.59
N ASP A 639 -21.64 -11.65 -0.02
CA ASP A 639 -22.77 -12.54 -0.28
C ASP A 639 -23.32 -13.39 0.88
N ASN A 640 -24.32 -12.81 1.55
CA ASN A 640 -25.37 -13.53 2.29
C ASN A 640 -26.25 -14.44 1.38
N THR A 641 -25.87 -14.74 0.14
CA THR A 641 -26.65 -15.62 -0.74
C THR A 641 -26.48 -17.10 -0.42
N ASP A 642 -25.39 -17.50 0.27
CA ASP A 642 -25.21 -18.89 0.72
C ASP A 642 -26.03 -19.23 1.98
N MET A 643 -26.60 -18.24 2.69
CA MET A 643 -27.53 -18.51 3.79
C MET A 643 -28.98 -18.76 3.32
N ALA A 644 -29.30 -18.46 2.06
CA ALA A 644 -30.66 -18.65 1.54
C ALA A 644 -30.92 -20.09 1.08
N THR A 645 -29.87 -20.86 0.77
CA THR A 645 -29.98 -22.26 0.35
C THR A 645 -30.15 -23.22 1.52
N ASP A 646 -29.68 -22.87 2.73
CA ASP A 646 -29.87 -23.69 3.94
C ASP A 646 -31.26 -23.51 4.61
N GLY A 647 -31.98 -22.43 4.27
CA GLY A 647 -33.34 -22.17 4.79
C GLY A 647 -34.42 -23.13 4.26
N LEU A 648 -34.13 -23.89 3.20
CA LEU A 648 -35.08 -24.82 2.58
C LEU A 648 -34.96 -26.26 3.12
N LEU A 649 -33.94 -26.59 3.91
CA LEU A 649 -33.76 -27.92 4.50
C LEU A 649 -34.39 -28.09 5.89
N HIS A 650 -34.86 -27.01 6.53
CA HIS A 650 -35.46 -27.08 7.87
C HIS A 650 -36.98 -26.82 7.96
N ALA A 651 -37.66 -26.58 6.84
CA ALA A 651 -39.12 -26.52 6.80
C ALA A 651 -39.73 -27.92 6.55
N GLY A 652 -39.49 -28.88 7.45
CA GLY A 652 -39.97 -30.24 7.22
C GLY A 652 -39.64 -31.27 8.28
N ARG A 653 -40.06 -31.05 9.54
CA ARG A 653 -40.70 -32.07 10.39
C ARG A 653 -40.97 -31.53 11.79
N SER A 654 -42.24 -31.18 11.97
CA SER A 654 -42.97 -31.24 13.22
C SER A 654 -42.74 -32.58 13.94
N SER A 655 -42.70 -32.50 15.27
CA SER A 655 -43.08 -33.53 16.26
C SER A 655 -42.26 -34.83 16.28
N PHE A 656 -41.46 -35.03 17.34
CA PHE A 656 -41.59 -36.18 18.26
C PHE A 656 -40.76 -35.96 19.54
N GLN A 657 -41.40 -36.15 20.69
CA GLN A 657 -40.80 -36.28 22.03
C GLN A 657 -39.95 -37.56 22.11
N LEU A 658 -38.91 -37.56 22.97
CA LEU A 658 -38.66 -38.51 24.08
C LEU A 658 -37.16 -38.61 24.46
N PHE A 659 -36.87 -38.25 25.72
CA PHE A 659 -36.03 -38.90 26.75
C PHE A 659 -34.56 -39.34 26.56
N ILE A 660 -33.89 -39.34 27.74
CA ILE A 660 -32.59 -39.95 28.18
C ILE A 660 -31.40 -38.98 28.02
N SER A 661 -30.87 -38.26 29.03
CA SER A 661 -30.31 -38.58 30.36
C SER A 661 -28.93 -39.27 30.37
N VAL A 662 -27.97 -38.59 31.03
CA VAL A 662 -26.86 -39.14 31.84
C VAL A 662 -25.55 -39.46 31.11
N SER A 663 -24.51 -38.71 31.52
CA SER A 663 -23.07 -39.04 31.78
C SER A 663 -22.27 -39.81 30.71
N ASP A 664 -20.98 -39.52 30.46
CA ASP A 664 -19.88 -39.05 31.31
C ASP A 664 -19.07 -37.92 30.67
#